data_AF-A0A6P8AYL4-F1
#
_entry.id   AF-A0A6P8AYL4-F1
#
_cell.length_a   1.000
_cell.length_b   1.000
_cell.length_c   1.000
_cell.angle_alpha   90.00
_cell.angle_beta   90.00
_cell.angle_gamma   90.00
#
_symmetry.space_group_name_H-M   'P 1'
#
loop_
_entity.id
_entity.type
_entity.pdbx_description
1 polymer ?
#
loop_
_entity_poly.entity_id
_entity_poly.type
_entity_poly.pdbx_seq_one_letter_code
_entity_poly.pdbx_strand_id
1 'polypeptide(L)'
;MAPFATTYSWPNDPRVARVHVLGKLGGLEIESAPNFQMGVTNKSEEFLAKFPLGKIPALETADGFCVAESAAMAYYAAAAGNIADQLLGADAKTKAKIMEWAFFADNELIANTMPVFVMCVIKLYPADENRYKSSVANIERALGKLEATLSKGNGKYLVGDKITYADLMVFAPLFFASSSLLDAEMRKSAPTVITYLENLAAIPEIKETFGELKFVEQRTWSRETPQDPLEPRVPSSHKNNCFVRSYQDLKFRGKKVRDGLKRETKVLCEHLKPSQAALYRVPTFKCPNFQDDGSLFEEENHRNFARGDFYPVELGKILKGTSYQTLIKLGWGDSSTAWMAFDLRSETFVALKICTRLSPESDRLEDCQRRMSIHANPKHPGYPFINHTRPVEPIRRPGGATSTPSSDVIPNDERHACLVQKLMWRYWATVCSSACWRNHRLRRGTKQLLLGLDYLHGECGLVHGNVCEANVGYRVPLDETVIRETLGLIRTPPSRTTTARPHVKTVTARDCTDFKLYRSTPFDEDKLGNTTNFSKVLLGSFGQSRVAYEVWDPEGTPKSMYMAPEVLLGLEVAFAADVWNLGLMLWKLWRREYLINGSPDCDGDDPLLHWDPMSHIASIVSTIGPPPMDMLERGRFSERYFTPEGIPRMECTGQKHEPTLKNDSFEDLVWSMVRWRPEDRKTPKQLLDHPWLNEEL
;
A
#
# COMPACT_ATOMS: atom_id res chain seq x y z
N MET A 1 23.25 36.52 -26.02
CA MET A 1 24.20 35.44 -25.69
C MET A 1 23.41 34.14 -25.68
N ALA A 2 24.02 32.95 -25.67
CA ALA A 2 23.24 31.75 -25.41
C ALA A 2 22.72 31.82 -23.95
N PRO A 3 21.46 31.44 -23.67
CA PRO A 3 20.95 31.45 -22.31
C PRO A 3 21.80 30.52 -21.44
N PHE A 4 21.97 30.88 -20.17
CA PHE A 4 22.66 30.05 -19.18
C PHE A 4 22.02 28.66 -19.07
N ALA A 5 20.69 28.62 -19.08
CA ALA A 5 19.94 27.37 -19.05
C ALA A 5 18.59 27.49 -19.75
N THR A 6 18.08 26.36 -20.20
CA THR A 6 16.75 26.17 -20.75
C THR A 6 15.91 25.32 -19.78
N THR A 7 14.69 25.78 -19.52
CA THR A 7 13.71 25.09 -18.67
C THR A 7 12.59 24.49 -19.52
N TYR A 8 12.15 23.28 -19.16
CA TYR A 8 11.11 22.53 -19.85
C TYR A 8 9.89 22.37 -18.93
N SER A 9 8.80 23.05 -19.24
CA SER A 9 7.49 22.87 -18.60
C SER A 9 6.37 23.51 -19.43
N TRP A 10 5.12 23.38 -18.98
CA TRP A 10 3.99 24.13 -19.53
C TRP A 10 4.10 25.63 -19.22
N PRO A 11 3.45 26.51 -20.01
CA PRO A 11 3.46 27.95 -19.78
C PRO A 11 3.01 28.32 -18.36
N ASN A 12 3.64 29.34 -17.79
CA ASN A 12 3.31 29.91 -16.47
C ASN A 12 3.40 28.91 -15.29
N ASP A 13 4.25 27.88 -15.38
CA ASP A 13 4.47 26.95 -14.26
C ASP A 13 5.18 27.64 -13.07
N PRO A 14 4.55 27.73 -11.88
CA PRO A 14 5.16 28.36 -10.70
C PRO A 14 6.49 27.74 -10.30
N ARG A 15 6.57 26.42 -10.53
CA ARG A 15 7.71 25.60 -10.15
C ARG A 15 8.92 25.94 -10.99
N VAL A 16 8.70 26.51 -12.19
CA VAL A 16 9.73 27.09 -13.06
C VAL A 16 9.92 28.58 -12.79
N ALA A 17 8.86 29.32 -12.53
CA ALA A 17 8.93 30.76 -12.23
C ALA A 17 9.92 31.08 -11.09
N ARG A 18 9.96 30.26 -10.02
CA ARG A 18 10.96 30.40 -8.94
C ARG A 18 12.42 30.26 -9.42
N VAL A 19 12.66 29.39 -10.39
CA VAL A 19 13.99 29.18 -11.01
C VAL A 19 14.41 30.43 -11.78
N HIS A 20 13.49 30.98 -12.56
CA HIS A 20 13.71 32.20 -13.35
C HIS A 20 14.01 33.42 -12.48
N VAL A 21 13.24 33.62 -11.40
CA VAL A 21 13.50 34.74 -10.47
C VAL A 21 14.87 34.61 -9.82
N LEU A 22 15.22 33.42 -9.30
CA LEU A 22 16.53 33.20 -8.66
C LEU A 22 17.67 33.35 -9.66
N GLY A 23 17.47 32.93 -10.91
CA GLY A 23 18.39 33.20 -12.02
C GLY A 23 18.58 34.71 -12.23
N LYS A 24 17.51 35.48 -12.39
CA LYS A 24 17.57 36.94 -12.58
C LYS A 24 18.25 37.65 -11.41
N LEU A 25 17.89 37.32 -10.17
CA LEU A 25 18.54 37.87 -8.97
C LEU A 25 20.05 37.56 -8.96
N GLY A 26 20.44 36.37 -9.44
CA GLY A 26 21.82 35.94 -9.60
C GLY A 26 22.52 36.40 -10.88
N GLY A 27 21.88 37.22 -11.72
CA GLY A 27 22.44 37.69 -12.99
C GLY A 27 22.53 36.63 -14.10
N LEU A 28 21.72 35.57 -14.04
CA LEU A 28 21.66 34.49 -15.02
C LEU A 28 20.45 34.63 -15.96
N GLU A 29 20.69 34.47 -17.26
CA GLU A 29 19.66 34.42 -18.29
C GLU A 29 19.14 32.98 -18.45
N ILE A 30 17.97 32.68 -17.89
CA ILE A 30 17.31 31.37 -18.01
C ILE A 30 16.08 31.52 -18.90
N GLU A 31 15.96 30.67 -19.91
CA GLU A 31 14.84 30.70 -20.85
C GLU A 31 13.93 29.48 -20.70
N SER A 32 12.67 29.62 -21.12
CA SER A 32 11.76 28.48 -21.25
C SER A 32 11.83 27.92 -22.67
N ALA A 33 11.81 26.59 -22.81
CA ALA A 33 11.85 25.94 -24.11
C ALA A 33 10.68 26.41 -25.00
N PRO A 34 10.95 27.03 -26.17
CA PRO A 34 9.95 27.80 -26.91
C PRO A 34 8.81 26.95 -27.50
N ASN A 35 9.03 25.64 -27.69
CA ASN A 35 8.07 24.72 -28.31
C ASN A 35 7.77 23.50 -27.41
N PHE A 36 7.82 23.66 -26.09
CA PHE A 36 7.49 22.55 -25.20
C PHE A 36 5.99 22.20 -25.27
N GLN A 37 5.68 20.95 -25.62
CA GLN A 37 4.33 20.42 -25.65
C GLN A 37 4.17 19.27 -24.67
N MET A 38 3.34 19.46 -23.64
CA MET A 38 3.07 18.46 -22.61
C MET A 38 2.45 17.19 -23.23
N GLY A 39 2.99 16.04 -22.89
CA GLY A 39 2.61 14.74 -23.43
C GLY A 39 3.29 14.38 -24.76
N VAL A 40 4.04 15.31 -25.38
CA VAL A 40 4.79 15.09 -26.62
C VAL A 40 6.28 15.27 -26.35
N THR A 41 6.74 16.48 -26.03
CA THR A 41 8.16 16.78 -25.78
C THR A 41 8.71 15.93 -24.64
N ASN A 42 7.99 15.84 -23.50
CA ASN A 42 8.46 15.07 -22.34
C ASN A 42 8.33 13.55 -22.48
N LYS A 43 7.86 13.05 -23.63
CA LYS A 43 7.82 11.64 -23.99
C LYS A 43 8.73 11.29 -25.17
N SER A 44 9.41 12.27 -25.78
CA SER A 44 10.33 12.02 -26.89
C SER A 44 11.58 11.28 -26.41
N GLU A 45 12.22 10.53 -27.30
CA GLU A 45 13.45 9.78 -26.96
C GLU A 45 14.57 10.74 -26.53
N GLU A 46 14.69 11.91 -27.18
CA GLU A 46 15.69 12.93 -26.85
C GLU A 46 15.48 13.52 -25.46
N PHE A 47 14.22 13.75 -25.07
CA PHE A 47 13.91 14.25 -23.74
C PHE A 47 14.10 13.17 -22.68
N LEU A 48 13.65 11.93 -22.94
CA LEU A 48 13.79 10.82 -22.00
C LEU A 48 15.25 10.38 -21.80
N ALA A 49 16.11 10.57 -22.80
CA ALA A 49 17.55 10.37 -22.67
C ALA A 49 18.18 11.32 -21.63
N LYS A 50 17.69 12.56 -21.56
CA LYS A 50 18.14 13.57 -20.58
C LYS A 50 17.42 13.44 -19.23
N PHE A 51 16.11 13.11 -19.28
CA PHE A 51 15.21 13.06 -18.13
C PHE A 51 14.40 11.74 -18.14
N PRO A 52 14.95 10.62 -17.62
CA PRO A 52 14.38 9.28 -17.77
C PRO A 52 12.96 9.08 -17.23
N LEU A 53 12.51 9.93 -16.31
CA LEU A 53 11.16 9.87 -15.75
C LEU A 53 10.10 10.57 -16.62
N GLY A 54 10.50 11.32 -17.66
CA GLY A 54 9.59 12.13 -18.49
C GLY A 54 8.79 13.17 -17.67
N LYS A 55 9.25 13.48 -16.46
CA LYS A 55 8.61 14.43 -15.54
C LYS A 55 9.11 15.85 -15.81
N ILE A 56 8.23 16.80 -15.51
CA ILE A 56 8.52 18.23 -15.57
C ILE A 56 8.13 18.92 -14.25
N PRO A 57 8.83 20.00 -13.85
CA PRO A 57 9.81 20.73 -14.66
C PRO A 57 11.19 20.08 -14.70
N ALA A 58 11.93 20.42 -15.74
CA ALA A 58 13.30 19.99 -15.98
C ALA A 58 14.14 21.19 -16.49
N LEU A 59 15.44 21.17 -16.23
CA LEU A 59 16.40 22.21 -16.65
C LEU A 59 17.60 21.55 -17.31
N GLU A 60 18.07 22.15 -18.41
CA GLU A 60 19.31 21.82 -19.09
C GLU A 60 20.13 23.10 -19.25
N THR A 61 21.41 23.05 -18.89
CA THR A 61 22.34 24.18 -19.06
C THR A 61 23.03 24.12 -20.42
N ALA A 62 23.66 25.21 -20.83
CA ALA A 62 24.41 25.28 -22.08
C ALA A 62 25.56 24.27 -22.18
N ASP A 63 26.09 23.78 -21.04
CA ASP A 63 27.16 22.77 -20.99
C ASP A 63 26.63 21.32 -20.93
N GLY A 64 25.31 21.12 -20.98
CA GLY A 64 24.66 19.81 -20.99
C GLY A 64 24.32 19.27 -19.59
N PHE A 65 24.58 20.01 -18.51
CA PHE A 65 24.12 19.62 -17.18
C PHE A 65 22.58 19.60 -17.12
N CYS A 66 22.03 18.45 -16.77
CA CYS A 66 20.59 18.22 -16.67
C CYS A 66 20.18 18.03 -15.21
N VAL A 67 19.16 18.78 -14.76
CA VAL A 67 18.57 18.64 -13.43
C VAL A 67 17.05 18.70 -13.51
N ALA A 68 16.40 17.76 -12.84
CA ALA A 68 14.95 17.74 -12.64
C ALA A 68 14.63 17.94 -11.16
N GLU A 69 13.36 18.16 -10.85
CA GLU A 69 12.85 18.61 -9.55
C GLU A 69 13.04 20.12 -9.33
N SER A 70 11.92 20.82 -9.26
CA SER A 70 11.88 22.29 -9.22
C SER A 70 12.62 22.94 -8.05
N ALA A 71 12.76 22.25 -6.90
CA ALA A 71 13.54 22.75 -5.78
C ALA A 71 15.04 22.67 -6.10
N ALA A 72 15.50 21.55 -6.65
CA ALA A 72 16.89 21.37 -7.06
C ALA A 72 17.27 22.33 -8.19
N MET A 73 16.39 22.52 -9.17
CA MET A 73 16.56 23.52 -10.25
C MET A 73 16.72 24.94 -9.69
N ALA A 74 15.86 25.33 -8.75
CA ALA A 74 15.89 26.65 -8.14
C ALA A 74 17.14 26.85 -7.27
N TYR A 75 17.55 25.81 -6.52
CA TYR A 75 18.80 25.82 -5.76
C TYR A 75 20.00 25.99 -6.69
N TYR A 76 20.05 25.27 -7.81
CA TYR A 76 21.11 25.39 -8.80
C TYR A 76 21.19 26.79 -9.40
N ALA A 77 20.05 27.37 -9.80
CA ALA A 77 20.01 28.75 -10.30
C ALA A 77 20.52 29.77 -9.28
N ALA A 78 20.16 29.60 -8.00
CA ALA A 78 20.68 30.46 -6.92
C ALA A 78 22.18 30.25 -6.68
N ALA A 79 22.66 29.00 -6.76
CA ALA A 79 24.06 28.64 -6.52
C ALA A 79 25.00 29.11 -7.65
N ALA A 80 24.52 29.12 -8.89
CA ALA A 80 25.30 29.53 -10.05
C ALA A 80 25.37 31.05 -10.24
N GLY A 81 24.52 31.80 -9.52
CA GLY A 81 24.43 33.26 -9.63
C GLY A 81 25.55 34.00 -8.91
N ASN A 82 25.73 35.28 -9.26
CA ASN A 82 26.77 36.16 -8.70
C ASN A 82 26.56 36.56 -7.22
N ILE A 83 25.41 36.21 -6.63
CA ILE A 83 25.05 36.48 -5.22
C ILE A 83 24.66 35.19 -4.46
N ALA A 84 25.26 34.05 -4.83
CA ALA A 84 24.94 32.73 -4.24
C ALA A 84 24.97 32.71 -2.70
N ASP A 85 25.99 33.31 -2.08
CA ASP A 85 26.11 33.36 -0.60
C ASP A 85 24.96 34.14 0.06
N GLN A 86 24.39 35.14 -0.62
CA GLN A 86 23.21 35.84 -0.13
C GLN A 86 21.95 34.97 -0.25
N LEU A 87 21.76 34.33 -1.40
CA LEU A 87 20.54 33.56 -1.68
C LEU A 87 20.49 32.24 -0.92
N LEU A 88 21.64 31.61 -0.68
CA LEU A 88 21.75 30.28 -0.06
C LEU A 88 22.35 30.30 1.35
N GLY A 89 22.84 31.46 1.80
CA GLY A 89 23.53 31.62 3.09
C GLY A 89 25.02 31.29 2.99
N ALA A 90 25.85 32.09 3.66
CA ALA A 90 27.31 31.90 3.68
C ALA A 90 27.76 30.81 4.68
N ASP A 91 27.04 30.65 5.79
CA ASP A 91 27.36 29.70 6.86
C ASP A 91 26.38 28.54 6.97
N ALA A 92 26.79 27.48 7.66
CA ALA A 92 26.02 26.24 7.80
C ALA A 92 24.67 26.43 8.50
N LYS A 93 24.56 27.34 9.48
CA LYS A 93 23.30 27.57 10.21
C LYS A 93 22.29 28.28 9.32
N THR A 94 22.74 29.31 8.59
CA THR A 94 21.90 30.03 7.63
C THR A 94 21.43 29.12 6.51
N LYS A 95 22.34 28.31 5.94
CA LYS A 95 22.00 27.27 4.94
C LYS A 95 20.93 26.31 5.45
N ALA A 96 21.08 25.79 6.67
CA ALA A 96 20.11 24.88 7.26
C ALA A 96 18.72 25.52 7.44
N LYS A 97 18.66 26.78 7.88
CA LYS A 97 17.38 27.51 8.01
C LYS A 97 16.72 27.80 6.67
N ILE A 98 17.50 28.13 5.65
CA ILE A 98 16.99 28.30 4.29
C ILE A 98 16.39 27.00 3.77
N MET A 99 17.08 25.87 3.97
CA MET A 99 16.60 24.56 3.55
C MET A 99 15.38 24.08 4.35
N GLU A 100 15.30 24.38 5.65
CA GLU A 100 14.12 24.10 6.47
C GLU A 100 12.84 24.70 5.85
N TRP A 101 12.90 25.96 5.42
CA TRP A 101 11.78 26.64 4.77
C TRP A 101 11.49 26.11 3.37
N ALA A 102 12.51 25.70 2.62
CA ALA A 102 12.32 25.07 1.32
C ALA A 102 11.58 23.72 1.45
N PHE A 103 11.98 22.87 2.39
CA PHE A 103 11.29 21.60 2.65
C PHE A 103 9.89 21.81 3.23
N PHE A 104 9.71 22.84 4.07
CA PHE A 104 8.37 23.24 4.52
C PHE A 104 7.48 23.65 3.35
N ALA A 105 8.00 24.43 2.40
CA ALA A 105 7.22 24.84 1.24
C ALA A 105 6.79 23.66 0.37
N ASP A 106 7.67 22.69 0.10
CA ASP A 106 7.30 21.51 -0.70
C ASP A 106 6.32 20.58 0.04
N ASN A 107 6.57 20.29 1.33
CA ASN A 107 5.81 19.29 2.09
C ASN A 107 4.50 19.82 2.69
N GLU A 108 4.40 21.10 3.02
CA GLU A 108 3.21 21.68 3.66
C GLU A 108 2.44 22.59 2.70
N LEU A 109 3.12 23.45 1.92
CA LEU A 109 2.42 24.36 1.01
C LEU A 109 2.07 23.66 -0.31
N ILE A 110 3.05 23.25 -1.12
CA ILE A 110 2.81 22.65 -2.45
C ILE A 110 1.94 21.39 -2.35
N ALA A 111 2.21 20.52 -1.37
CA ALA A 111 1.43 19.31 -1.16
C ALA A 111 -0.08 19.55 -0.92
N ASN A 112 -0.46 20.76 -0.50
CA ASN A 112 -1.84 21.14 -0.19
C ASN A 112 -2.39 22.23 -1.14
N THR A 113 -1.57 23.08 -1.76
CA THR A 113 -2.04 24.04 -2.77
C THR A 113 -2.22 23.38 -4.14
N MET A 114 -1.34 22.46 -4.55
CA MET A 114 -1.45 21.82 -5.87
C MET A 114 -2.67 20.95 -6.06
N PRO A 115 -3.06 20.07 -5.13
CA PRO A 115 -4.29 19.31 -5.29
C PRO A 115 -5.50 20.22 -5.50
N VAL A 116 -5.60 21.32 -4.76
CA VAL A 116 -6.70 22.28 -4.93
C VAL A 116 -6.63 22.99 -6.27
N PHE A 117 -5.44 23.46 -6.68
CA PHE A 117 -5.27 24.09 -7.99
C PHE A 117 -5.66 23.13 -9.13
N VAL A 118 -5.21 21.88 -9.04
CA VAL A 118 -5.48 20.84 -10.04
C VAL A 118 -6.95 20.45 -10.11
N MET A 119 -7.62 20.35 -8.96
CA MET A 119 -9.04 19.97 -8.89
C MET A 119 -10.01 21.13 -9.15
N CYS A 120 -9.70 22.32 -8.66
CA CYS A 120 -10.65 23.43 -8.59
C CYS A 120 -10.39 24.53 -9.63
N VAL A 121 -9.14 24.71 -10.09
CA VAL A 121 -8.78 25.76 -11.04
C VAL A 121 -8.65 25.19 -12.46
N ILE A 122 -7.71 24.27 -12.67
CA ILE A 122 -7.54 23.65 -14.00
C ILE A 122 -8.52 22.50 -14.23
N LYS A 123 -9.22 22.05 -13.18
CA LYS A 123 -10.19 20.96 -13.20
C LYS A 123 -9.67 19.71 -13.93
N LEU A 124 -8.39 19.36 -13.76
CA LEU A 124 -7.80 18.20 -14.45
C LEU A 124 -8.23 16.87 -13.80
N TYR A 125 -8.48 16.91 -12.49
CA TYR A 125 -9.04 15.80 -11.73
C TYR A 125 -10.44 16.14 -11.21
N PRO A 126 -11.29 15.13 -10.95
CA PRO A 126 -12.58 15.35 -10.29
C PRO A 126 -12.39 16.05 -8.94
N ALA A 127 -13.31 16.96 -8.61
CA ALA A 127 -13.32 17.61 -7.31
C ALA A 127 -13.52 16.59 -6.18
N ASP A 128 -12.55 16.52 -5.26
CA ASP A 128 -12.60 15.72 -4.04
C ASP A 128 -12.77 16.64 -2.83
N GLU A 129 -13.95 16.60 -2.21
CA GLU A 129 -14.32 17.50 -1.11
C GLU A 129 -13.50 17.22 0.15
N ASN A 130 -13.15 15.96 0.42
CA ASN A 130 -12.34 15.60 1.58
C ASN A 130 -10.88 16.03 1.37
N ARG A 131 -10.35 15.83 0.16
CA ARG A 131 -9.01 16.33 -0.18
C ARG A 131 -8.98 17.85 -0.15
N TYR A 132 -10.02 18.53 -0.60
CA TYR A 132 -10.12 19.98 -0.53
C TYR A 132 -10.16 20.49 0.91
N LYS A 133 -11.07 19.96 1.75
CA LYS A 133 -11.18 20.36 3.16
C LYS A 133 -9.88 20.13 3.94
N SER A 134 -9.26 18.96 3.76
CA SER A 134 -7.97 18.67 4.40
C SER A 134 -6.84 19.57 3.90
N SER A 135 -6.79 19.85 2.60
CA SER A 135 -5.80 20.77 2.02
C SER A 135 -5.98 22.19 2.54
N VAL A 136 -7.21 22.69 2.60
CA VAL A 136 -7.57 23.99 3.18
C VAL A 136 -7.12 24.10 4.63
N ALA A 137 -7.48 23.12 5.48
CA ALA A 137 -7.11 23.13 6.89
C ALA A 137 -5.58 23.06 7.11
N ASN A 138 -4.87 22.29 6.27
CA ASN A 138 -3.41 22.22 6.32
C ASN A 138 -2.76 23.55 5.88
N ILE A 139 -3.31 24.24 4.89
CA ILE A 139 -2.82 25.57 4.48
C ILE A 139 -3.08 26.60 5.59
N GLU A 140 -4.23 26.59 6.24
CA GLU A 140 -4.50 27.47 7.39
C GLU A 140 -3.49 27.24 8.53
N ARG A 141 -3.16 25.97 8.82
CA ARG A 141 -2.09 25.63 9.79
C ARG A 141 -0.72 26.13 9.34
N ALA A 142 -0.38 25.97 8.06
CA ALA A 142 0.89 26.41 7.49
C ALA A 142 1.03 27.94 7.53
N LEU A 143 -0.04 28.67 7.22
CA LEU A 143 -0.12 30.12 7.38
C LEU A 143 0.08 30.53 8.84
N GLY A 144 -0.49 29.79 9.79
CA GLY A 144 -0.24 30.03 11.22
C GLY A 144 1.24 29.93 11.62
N LYS A 145 1.99 28.95 11.06
CA LYS A 145 3.45 28.85 11.29
C LYS A 145 4.20 30.04 10.67
N LEU A 146 3.84 30.43 9.44
CA LEU A 146 4.45 31.55 8.74
C LEU A 146 4.19 32.87 9.46
N GLU A 147 2.95 33.12 9.86
CA GLU A 147 2.55 34.29 10.64
C GLU A 147 3.36 34.35 11.95
N ALA A 148 3.37 33.26 12.73
CA ALA A 148 4.12 33.22 13.98
C ALA A 148 5.62 33.45 13.80
N THR A 149 6.20 33.06 12.66
CA THR A 149 7.61 33.27 12.36
C THR A 149 7.86 34.72 11.95
N LEU A 150 7.12 35.22 10.96
CA LEU A 150 7.31 36.56 10.40
C LEU A 150 7.01 37.65 11.43
N SER A 151 6.00 37.46 12.27
CA SER A 151 5.65 38.41 13.34
C SER A 151 6.67 38.48 14.46
N LYS A 152 7.45 37.41 14.68
CA LYS A 152 8.58 37.41 15.63
C LYS A 152 9.89 37.91 15.01
N GLY A 153 9.98 37.89 13.67
CA GLY A 153 11.13 38.31 12.90
C GLY A 153 11.02 39.76 12.43
N ASN A 154 11.66 40.06 11.29
CA ASN A 154 11.62 41.39 10.67
C ASN A 154 10.37 41.62 9.79
N GLY A 155 9.49 40.63 9.65
CA GLY A 155 8.29 40.68 8.80
C GLY A 155 8.54 40.85 7.30
N LYS A 156 9.80 40.84 6.85
CA LYS A 156 10.20 41.12 5.46
C LYS A 156 10.75 39.89 4.75
N TYR A 157 11.55 39.08 5.44
CA TYR A 157 12.17 37.87 4.89
C TYR A 157 12.17 36.74 5.94
N LEU A 158 12.13 35.49 5.49
CA LEU A 158 12.09 34.31 6.36
C LEU A 158 13.43 34.02 7.05
N VAL A 159 14.54 34.33 6.39
CA VAL A 159 15.89 34.11 6.92
C VAL A 159 16.78 35.32 6.61
N GLY A 160 17.21 36.01 7.66
CA GLY A 160 18.06 37.20 7.54
C GLY A 160 17.30 38.45 7.06
N ASP A 161 18.05 39.43 6.55
CA ASP A 161 17.53 40.78 6.23
C ASP A 161 17.41 41.06 4.73
N LYS A 162 17.62 40.03 3.90
CA LYS A 162 17.53 40.10 2.44
C LYS A 162 16.77 38.90 1.91
N ILE A 163 16.29 38.99 0.67
CA ILE A 163 15.65 37.88 -0.01
C ILE A 163 16.61 36.69 -0.16
N THR A 164 16.08 35.51 0.10
CA THR A 164 16.78 34.22 0.01
C THR A 164 15.98 33.22 -0.82
N TYR A 165 16.61 32.08 -1.10
CA TYR A 165 15.96 30.91 -1.68
C TYR A 165 14.71 30.49 -0.89
N ALA A 166 14.71 30.58 0.45
CA ALA A 166 13.56 30.24 1.28
C ALA A 166 12.32 31.08 0.93
N ASP A 167 12.52 32.38 0.70
CA ASP A 167 11.43 33.30 0.43
C ASP A 167 10.72 32.95 -0.87
N LEU A 168 11.47 32.64 -1.94
CA LEU A 168 10.90 32.23 -3.23
C LEU A 168 10.22 30.87 -3.16
N MET A 169 10.77 29.94 -2.38
CA MET A 169 10.18 28.62 -2.21
C MET A 169 8.81 28.71 -1.55
N VAL A 170 8.63 29.60 -0.57
CA VAL A 170 7.35 29.86 0.11
C VAL A 170 6.42 30.75 -0.72
N PHE A 171 6.95 31.77 -1.39
CA PHE A 171 6.17 32.72 -2.19
C PHE A 171 5.45 32.02 -3.35
N ALA A 172 6.13 31.17 -4.11
CA ALA A 172 5.56 30.54 -5.30
C ALA A 172 4.24 29.77 -5.06
N PRO A 173 4.13 28.83 -4.08
CA PRO A 173 2.86 28.16 -3.80
C PRO A 173 1.79 29.08 -3.22
N LEU A 174 2.16 30.12 -2.46
CA LEU A 174 1.20 31.09 -1.91
C LEU A 174 0.69 32.07 -2.96
N PHE A 175 1.50 32.44 -3.93
CA PHE A 175 1.08 33.20 -5.11
C PHE A 175 0.00 32.42 -5.89
N PHE A 176 0.15 31.11 -6.06
CA PHE A 176 -0.90 30.28 -6.68
C PHE A 176 -2.14 30.13 -5.81
N ALA A 177 -1.94 30.01 -4.50
CA ALA A 177 -3.04 30.01 -3.56
C ALA A 177 -3.78 31.36 -3.55
N SER A 178 -3.14 32.49 -3.89
CA SER A 178 -3.80 33.80 -3.87
C SER A 178 -4.97 33.88 -4.85
N SER A 179 -4.87 33.21 -6.00
CA SER A 179 -5.92 33.22 -7.03
C SER A 179 -7.02 32.17 -6.82
N SER A 180 -6.97 31.36 -5.76
CA SER A 180 -7.90 30.23 -5.60
C SER A 180 -8.24 29.83 -4.16
N LEU A 181 -7.38 30.13 -3.19
CA LEU A 181 -7.47 29.64 -1.81
C LEU A 181 -7.38 30.73 -0.74
N LEU A 182 -6.47 31.71 -0.87
CA LEU A 182 -6.26 32.77 0.13
C LEU A 182 -7.38 33.82 0.04
N ASP A 183 -8.52 33.46 0.60
CA ASP A 183 -9.72 34.29 0.64
C ASP A 183 -9.65 35.38 1.72
N ALA A 184 -10.70 36.21 1.80
CA ALA A 184 -10.76 37.30 2.76
C ALA A 184 -10.69 36.83 4.23
N GLU A 185 -11.10 35.59 4.54
CA GLU A 185 -11.05 35.04 5.89
C GLU A 185 -9.63 34.58 6.26
N MET A 186 -8.99 33.79 5.40
CA MET A 186 -7.61 33.35 5.59
C MET A 186 -6.64 34.54 5.69
N ARG A 187 -6.87 35.60 4.91
CA ARG A 187 -6.03 36.80 4.98
C ARG A 187 -6.15 37.52 6.31
N LYS A 188 -7.32 37.49 6.96
CA LYS A 188 -7.50 38.10 8.30
C LYS A 188 -6.76 37.34 9.39
N SER A 189 -6.56 36.03 9.23
CA SER A 189 -5.84 35.21 10.21
C SER A 189 -4.32 35.24 10.05
N ALA A 190 -3.79 35.77 8.95
CA ALA A 190 -2.36 35.86 8.68
C ALA A 190 -1.92 37.22 8.06
N PRO A 191 -2.19 38.37 8.72
CA PRO A 191 -1.95 39.69 8.15
C PRO A 191 -0.47 39.97 7.85
N THR A 192 0.47 39.48 8.67
CA THR A 192 1.90 39.68 8.45
C THR A 192 2.38 38.88 7.24
N VAL A 193 1.84 37.67 7.04
CA VAL A 193 2.08 36.89 5.81
C VAL A 193 1.61 37.65 4.58
N ILE A 194 0.46 38.33 4.63
CA ILE A 194 -0.05 39.09 3.47
C ILE A 194 0.87 40.25 3.12
N THR A 195 1.28 41.06 4.11
CA THR A 195 2.26 42.13 3.88
C THR A 195 3.59 41.58 3.35
N TYR A 196 4.05 40.44 3.86
CA TYR A 196 5.24 39.75 3.35
C TYR A 196 5.09 39.36 1.86
N LEU A 197 3.96 38.79 1.46
CA LEU A 197 3.70 38.44 0.06
C LEU A 197 3.63 39.68 -0.85
N GLU A 198 2.97 40.76 -0.40
CA GLU A 198 2.87 42.01 -1.16
C GLU A 198 4.26 42.66 -1.36
N ASN A 199 5.09 42.65 -0.32
CA ASN A 199 6.47 43.16 -0.40
C ASN A 199 7.32 42.36 -1.38
N LEU A 200 7.22 41.02 -1.35
CA LEU A 200 7.92 40.17 -2.32
C LEU A 200 7.39 40.37 -3.74
N ALA A 201 6.07 40.47 -3.93
CA ALA A 201 5.47 40.71 -5.24
C ALA A 201 5.84 42.08 -5.85
N ALA A 202 6.28 43.04 -5.03
CA ALA A 202 6.76 44.33 -5.48
C ALA A 202 8.21 44.30 -6.01
N ILE A 203 8.97 43.24 -5.75
CA ILE A 203 10.35 43.08 -6.24
C ILE A 203 10.30 42.96 -7.78
N PRO A 204 11.07 43.77 -8.54
CA PRO A 204 10.98 43.83 -10.01
C PRO A 204 11.06 42.47 -10.70
N GLU A 205 12.02 41.64 -10.30
CA GLU A 205 12.25 40.31 -10.88
C GLU A 205 11.06 39.37 -10.60
N ILE A 206 10.45 39.45 -9.41
CA ILE A 206 9.26 38.67 -9.07
C ILE A 206 8.05 39.17 -9.86
N LYS A 207 7.83 40.49 -9.89
CA LYS A 207 6.69 41.10 -10.59
C LYS A 207 6.72 40.81 -12.08
N GLU A 208 7.89 40.85 -12.70
CA GLU A 208 8.05 40.56 -14.13
C GLU A 208 7.76 39.09 -14.45
N THR A 209 8.17 38.15 -13.57
CA THR A 209 8.03 36.72 -13.82
C THR A 209 6.68 36.13 -13.37
N PHE A 210 6.17 36.52 -12.20
CA PHE A 210 4.91 36.02 -11.66
C PHE A 210 3.71 36.90 -12.05
N GLY A 211 3.94 38.18 -12.35
CA GLY A 211 2.87 39.14 -12.62
C GLY A 211 2.30 39.77 -11.35
N GLU A 212 1.08 40.29 -11.47
CA GLU A 212 0.39 40.98 -10.38
C GLU A 212 -0.20 40.01 -9.37
N LEU A 213 0.15 40.17 -8.09
CA LEU A 213 -0.44 39.39 -6.99
C LEU A 213 -1.89 39.81 -6.77
N LYS A 214 -2.83 38.86 -6.93
CA LYS A 214 -4.27 39.08 -6.73
C LYS A 214 -4.83 38.07 -5.77
N PHE A 215 -5.61 38.55 -4.81
CA PHE A 215 -6.31 37.70 -3.85
C PHE A 215 -7.75 37.49 -4.26
N VAL A 216 -8.25 36.28 -4.07
CA VAL A 216 -9.69 35.98 -4.17
C VAL A 216 -10.43 36.54 -2.94
N GLU A 217 -11.67 36.97 -3.15
CA GLU A 217 -12.55 37.34 -2.03
C GLU A 217 -13.17 36.11 -1.38
N GLN A 218 -13.47 35.08 -2.18
CA GLN A 218 -13.96 33.78 -1.71
C GLN A 218 -13.13 32.66 -2.33
N ARG A 219 -12.74 31.68 -1.52
CA ARG A 219 -11.96 30.52 -1.98
C ARG A 219 -12.75 29.72 -3.01
N THR A 220 -12.06 29.29 -4.07
CA THR A 220 -12.65 28.60 -5.22
C THR A 220 -12.91 27.15 -4.90
N TRP A 221 -14.19 26.76 -4.94
CA TRP A 221 -14.62 25.38 -4.92
C TRP A 221 -15.46 25.09 -6.16
N SER A 222 -15.14 24.03 -6.89
CA SER A 222 -15.92 23.62 -8.06
C SER A 222 -16.61 22.29 -7.78
N ARG A 223 -17.94 22.24 -7.95
CA ARG A 223 -18.69 20.98 -8.09
C ARG A 223 -18.76 20.49 -9.54
N GLU A 224 -18.14 21.22 -10.47
CA GLU A 224 -18.21 20.95 -11.89
C GLU A 224 -17.05 20.04 -12.33
N THR A 225 -17.35 19.12 -13.23
CA THR A 225 -16.39 18.21 -13.87
C THR A 225 -15.41 18.94 -14.79
N PRO A 226 -14.23 18.33 -15.06
CA PRO A 226 -13.21 18.82 -15.98
C PRO A 226 -13.75 19.40 -17.30
N GLN A 227 -13.27 20.56 -17.73
CA GLN A 227 -13.33 20.94 -19.14
C GLN A 227 -12.20 20.19 -19.87
N ASP A 228 -12.51 19.59 -21.03
CA ASP A 228 -11.56 18.80 -21.81
C ASP A 228 -10.26 19.57 -22.07
N PRO A 229 -9.08 18.95 -21.88
CA PRO A 229 -7.80 19.57 -22.18
C PRO A 229 -7.68 19.86 -23.69
N LEU A 230 -7.30 21.10 -24.00
CA LEU A 230 -7.04 21.65 -25.34
C LEU A 230 -6.33 20.65 -26.27
N GLU A 231 -7.04 20.14 -27.27
CA GLU A 231 -6.45 19.39 -28.38
C GLU A 231 -5.58 20.29 -29.27
N PRO A 232 -4.39 19.85 -29.74
CA PRO A 232 -3.61 20.57 -30.73
C PRO A 232 -4.35 20.62 -32.07
N ARG A 233 -4.47 21.84 -32.64
CA ARG A 233 -5.12 22.08 -33.94
C ARG A 233 -4.34 21.40 -35.08
N VAL A 234 -4.90 20.34 -35.65
CA VAL A 234 -4.52 19.81 -36.97
C VAL A 234 -5.54 20.29 -38.01
N PRO A 235 -5.13 20.77 -39.21
CA PRO A 235 -6.04 21.33 -40.20
C PRO A 235 -7.04 20.30 -40.73
N SER A 236 -8.26 20.79 -40.92
CA SER A 236 -9.47 20.08 -41.29
C SER A 236 -9.39 19.35 -42.64
N SER A 237 -9.64 18.04 -42.62
CA SER A 237 -10.72 17.46 -43.43
C SER A 237 -11.04 16.06 -42.91
N HIS A 238 -12.28 15.89 -42.45
CA HIS A 238 -13.17 14.72 -42.56
C HIS A 238 -14.19 14.81 -41.42
N LYS A 239 -15.37 15.32 -41.77
CA LYS A 239 -16.53 15.42 -40.90
C LYS A 239 -16.99 14.03 -40.50
N ASN A 240 -17.25 13.81 -39.21
CA ASN A 240 -18.42 13.06 -38.76
C ASN A 240 -18.85 13.54 -37.35
N ASN A 241 -20.09 13.99 -37.30
CA ASN A 241 -20.81 14.46 -36.13
C ASN A 241 -20.99 13.34 -35.09
N CYS A 242 -20.79 13.64 -33.80
CA CYS A 242 -21.66 13.15 -32.74
C CYS A 242 -21.57 14.06 -31.50
N PHE A 243 -22.66 14.79 -31.24
CA PHE A 243 -22.91 15.54 -30.01
C PHE A 243 -23.14 14.56 -28.85
N VAL A 244 -22.38 14.70 -27.75
CA VAL A 244 -22.75 14.15 -26.44
C VAL A 244 -23.24 15.30 -25.57
N ARG A 245 -24.54 15.30 -25.26
CA ARG A 245 -25.12 16.13 -24.19
C ARG A 245 -24.76 15.53 -22.83
N SER A 246 -24.20 16.33 -21.93
CA SER A 246 -23.83 15.93 -20.57
C SER A 246 -25.04 15.88 -19.62
N TYR A 247 -24.83 15.11 -18.56
CA TYR A 247 -25.81 14.47 -17.68
C TYR A 247 -26.02 15.26 -16.36
N GLN A 248 -26.22 16.58 -16.43
CA GLN A 248 -26.32 17.43 -15.21
C GLN A 248 -27.72 17.96 -14.85
N ASP A 249 -28.77 17.69 -15.63
CA ASP A 249 -30.07 18.37 -15.39
C ASP A 249 -31.05 17.69 -14.41
N LEU A 250 -30.73 16.59 -13.72
CA LEU A 250 -31.75 15.89 -12.93
C LEU A 250 -31.31 15.37 -11.56
N LYS A 251 -31.37 16.24 -10.55
CA LYS A 251 -31.70 15.93 -9.14
C LYS A 251 -32.29 17.21 -8.50
N PHE A 252 -33.38 17.25 -7.75
CA PHE A 252 -34.40 16.31 -7.29
C PHE A 252 -35.54 17.19 -6.74
N ARG A 253 -36.80 17.01 -7.17
CA ARG A 253 -37.95 17.17 -6.26
C ARG A 253 -38.48 15.76 -5.98
N GLY A 254 -38.51 15.42 -4.69
CA GLY A 254 -39.29 14.36 -4.02
C GLY A 254 -39.65 13.05 -4.75
N LYS A 255 -39.33 11.93 -4.08
CA LYS A 255 -39.89 10.57 -4.26
C LYS A 255 -39.54 9.82 -5.56
N LYS A 256 -38.56 8.90 -5.45
CA LYS A 256 -38.57 7.47 -5.86
C LYS A 256 -37.14 6.98 -6.14
N VAL A 257 -36.45 6.48 -5.10
CA VAL A 257 -35.06 5.97 -5.16
C VAL A 257 -34.96 4.50 -5.64
N ARG A 258 -36.06 3.84 -6.02
CA ARG A 258 -36.01 2.41 -6.42
C ARG A 258 -35.81 2.13 -7.92
N ASP A 259 -36.04 3.10 -8.81
CA ASP A 259 -36.04 2.85 -10.27
C ASP A 259 -34.79 3.39 -11.01
N GLY A 260 -33.98 4.26 -10.39
CA GLY A 260 -32.78 4.86 -11.01
C GLY A 260 -31.59 3.90 -11.18
N LEU A 261 -31.43 2.94 -10.25
CA LEU A 261 -30.27 2.04 -10.21
C LEU A 261 -30.23 1.02 -11.38
N LYS A 262 -31.33 0.85 -12.12
CA LYS A 262 -31.40 -0.05 -13.29
C LYS A 262 -30.98 0.60 -14.62
N ARG A 263 -30.94 1.95 -14.70
CA ARG A 263 -30.55 2.66 -15.92
C ARG A 263 -29.05 2.97 -15.97
N GLU A 264 -28.41 3.20 -14.83
CA GLU A 264 -26.97 3.53 -14.76
C GLU A 264 -26.06 2.36 -15.13
N THR A 265 -26.48 1.11 -14.91
CA THR A 265 -25.73 -0.09 -15.36
C THR A 265 -25.79 -0.30 -16.88
N LYS A 266 -26.64 0.44 -17.62
CA LYS A 266 -26.84 0.25 -19.06
C LYS A 266 -25.90 1.12 -19.90
N VAL A 267 -25.56 2.32 -19.43
CA VAL A 267 -24.81 3.35 -20.20
C VAL A 267 -23.29 3.11 -20.16
N LEU A 268 -22.76 2.50 -19.10
CA LEU A 268 -21.32 2.17 -18.95
C LEU A 268 -20.81 1.05 -19.88
N CYS A 269 -21.68 0.47 -20.71
CA CYS A 269 -21.33 -0.69 -21.55
C CYS A 269 -21.30 -0.38 -23.05
N GLU A 270 -21.52 0.87 -23.44
CA GLU A 270 -21.65 1.26 -24.85
C GLU A 270 -20.30 1.65 -25.48
N HIS A 271 -19.22 1.81 -24.69
CA HIS A 271 -17.89 2.21 -25.17
C HIS A 271 -16.83 1.09 -25.20
N LEU A 272 -17.20 -0.12 -24.80
CA LEU A 272 -16.38 -1.33 -24.96
C LEU A 272 -16.85 -2.05 -26.23
N LYS A 273 -15.94 -2.69 -27.00
CA LYS A 273 -16.36 -3.60 -28.07
C LYS A 273 -17.41 -4.56 -27.48
N PRO A 274 -18.51 -4.91 -28.18
CA PRO A 274 -19.62 -5.68 -27.60
C PRO A 274 -19.21 -6.99 -26.90
N SER A 275 -18.09 -7.60 -27.32
CA SER A 275 -17.48 -8.77 -26.69
C SER A 275 -16.78 -8.49 -25.35
N GLN A 276 -16.20 -7.31 -25.15
CA GLN A 276 -15.52 -6.90 -23.91
C GLN A 276 -16.50 -6.31 -22.88
N ALA A 277 -17.51 -5.55 -23.33
CA ALA A 277 -18.55 -4.98 -22.46
C ALA A 277 -19.36 -6.05 -21.70
N ALA A 278 -19.63 -7.18 -22.34
CA ALA A 278 -20.37 -8.30 -21.76
C ALA A 278 -19.56 -9.07 -20.69
N LEU A 279 -18.23 -9.00 -20.76
CA LEU A 279 -17.32 -9.58 -19.78
C LEU A 279 -17.33 -8.76 -18.48
N TYR A 280 -17.17 -7.44 -18.53
CA TYR A 280 -17.05 -6.61 -17.31
C TYR A 280 -18.36 -6.23 -16.62
N ARG A 281 -19.53 -6.59 -17.19
CA ARG A 281 -20.81 -6.50 -16.44
C ARG A 281 -20.82 -7.54 -15.32
N VAL A 282 -20.42 -7.13 -14.12
CA VAL A 282 -20.72 -7.86 -12.87
C VAL A 282 -22.23 -7.84 -12.69
N PRO A 283 -22.95 -8.96 -12.83
CA PRO A 283 -24.41 -8.91 -12.75
C PRO A 283 -24.83 -8.62 -11.31
N THR A 284 -25.91 -7.86 -11.12
CA THR A 284 -26.63 -7.83 -9.85
C THR A 284 -27.21 -9.23 -9.61
N PHE A 285 -26.49 -10.08 -8.88
CA PHE A 285 -26.98 -11.39 -8.50
C PHE A 285 -28.02 -11.25 -7.38
N LYS A 286 -29.18 -11.87 -7.59
CA LYS A 286 -30.00 -12.29 -6.45
C LYS A 286 -29.34 -13.55 -5.90
N CYS A 287 -29.00 -13.52 -4.61
CA CYS A 287 -28.60 -14.73 -3.88
C CYS A 287 -29.66 -15.82 -4.20
N PRO A 288 -29.29 -16.98 -4.75
CA PRO A 288 -30.25 -18.06 -4.90
C PRO A 288 -30.80 -18.43 -3.52
N ASN A 289 -32.10 -18.70 -3.42
CA ASN A 289 -32.69 -19.25 -2.20
C ASN A 289 -32.10 -20.66 -2.02
N PHE A 290 -31.30 -20.87 -0.97
CA PHE A 290 -30.67 -22.15 -0.67
C PHE A 290 -31.25 -22.75 0.62
N GLN A 291 -31.31 -24.08 0.67
CA GLN A 291 -31.74 -24.84 1.83
C GLN A 291 -30.55 -25.07 2.76
N ASP A 292 -30.74 -24.78 4.05
CA ASP A 292 -29.83 -25.11 5.13
C ASP A 292 -29.75 -26.63 5.28
N ASP A 293 -28.55 -27.20 5.20
CA ASP A 293 -28.29 -28.63 5.36
C ASP A 293 -27.91 -29.01 6.80
N GLY A 294 -27.89 -28.03 7.72
CA GLY A 294 -27.55 -28.23 9.13
C GLY A 294 -26.05 -28.33 9.41
N SER A 295 -25.17 -28.18 8.41
CA SER A 295 -23.72 -28.16 8.63
C SER A 295 -23.24 -26.85 9.27
N LEU A 296 -22.23 -26.94 10.14
CA LEU A 296 -21.57 -25.76 10.72
C LEU A 296 -20.69 -25.08 9.65
N PHE A 297 -20.76 -23.76 9.56
CA PHE A 297 -19.84 -22.98 8.74
C PHE A 297 -18.51 -22.75 9.46
N GLU A 298 -17.47 -22.46 8.68
CA GLU A 298 -16.07 -22.44 9.14
C GLU A 298 -15.87 -21.56 10.39
N GLU A 299 -16.52 -20.39 10.44
CA GLU A 299 -16.42 -19.45 11.57
C GLU A 299 -17.26 -19.82 12.81
N GLU A 300 -18.24 -20.72 12.70
CA GLU A 300 -19.28 -20.91 13.74
C GLU A 300 -18.73 -21.42 15.08
N ASN A 301 -17.60 -22.14 15.05
CA ASN A 301 -16.94 -22.65 16.25
C ASN A 301 -15.98 -21.63 16.90
N HIS A 302 -15.78 -20.46 16.28
CA HIS A 302 -14.81 -19.49 16.76
C HIS A 302 -15.42 -18.56 17.81
N ARG A 303 -14.68 -18.29 18.90
CA ARG A 303 -15.16 -17.45 20.03
C ARG A 303 -15.58 -16.05 19.58
N ASN A 304 -14.86 -15.47 18.62
CA ASN A 304 -15.17 -14.14 18.05
C ASN A 304 -16.46 -14.13 17.22
N PHE A 305 -16.84 -15.27 16.63
CA PHE A 305 -18.11 -15.39 15.92
C PHE A 305 -19.30 -15.39 16.91
N ALA A 306 -19.19 -16.15 18.01
CA ALA A 306 -20.21 -16.15 19.07
C ALA A 306 -20.43 -14.76 19.71
N ARG A 307 -19.43 -13.88 19.64
CA ARG A 307 -19.48 -12.48 20.11
C ARG A 307 -19.97 -11.47 19.07
N GLY A 308 -20.21 -11.90 17.83
CA GLY A 308 -20.64 -11.01 16.75
C GLY A 308 -19.56 -10.01 16.32
N ASP A 309 -18.28 -10.39 16.41
CA ASP A 309 -17.17 -9.48 16.13
C ASP A 309 -16.78 -9.40 14.64
N PHE A 310 -17.32 -10.29 13.81
CA PHE A 310 -17.15 -10.25 12.36
C PHE A 310 -18.10 -9.25 11.69
N TYR A 311 -17.66 -8.67 10.58
CA TYR A 311 -18.51 -7.79 9.77
C TYR A 311 -19.52 -8.63 8.94
N PRO A 312 -20.83 -8.32 8.98
CA PRO A 312 -21.84 -9.03 8.18
C PRO A 312 -21.77 -8.61 6.70
N VAL A 313 -21.00 -9.33 5.90
CA VAL A 313 -20.90 -9.07 4.46
C VAL A 313 -22.16 -9.57 3.72
N GLU A 314 -22.66 -8.78 2.77
CA GLU A 314 -23.67 -9.23 1.81
C GLU A 314 -23.08 -9.37 0.42
N LEU A 315 -23.19 -10.55 -0.21
CA LEU A 315 -22.69 -10.76 -1.57
C LEU A 315 -23.45 -9.92 -2.61
N GLY A 316 -22.71 -9.42 -3.60
CA GLY A 316 -23.21 -8.58 -4.69
C GLY A 316 -23.53 -7.15 -4.28
N LYS A 317 -23.36 -6.79 -3.00
CA LYS A 317 -23.57 -5.44 -2.48
C LYS A 317 -22.28 -4.65 -2.47
N ILE A 318 -22.42 -3.33 -2.58
CA ILE A 318 -21.33 -2.39 -2.36
C ILE A 318 -21.20 -2.18 -0.86
N LEU A 319 -20.00 -2.35 -0.31
CA LEU A 319 -19.74 -2.02 1.09
C LEU A 319 -20.01 -0.53 1.31
N LYS A 320 -20.88 -0.22 2.27
CA LYS A 320 -21.37 1.14 2.53
C LYS A 320 -20.19 2.10 2.73
N GLY A 321 -20.19 3.23 2.01
CA GLY A 321 -19.12 4.22 2.06
C GLY A 321 -17.91 3.92 1.16
N THR A 322 -17.93 2.85 0.38
CA THR A 322 -16.81 2.43 -0.48
C THR A 322 -17.23 2.22 -1.95
N SER A 323 -16.28 1.92 -2.83
CA SER A 323 -16.51 1.50 -4.22
C SER A 323 -16.44 -0.02 -4.43
N TYR A 324 -16.31 -0.80 -3.36
CA TYR A 324 -16.04 -2.23 -3.48
C TYR A 324 -17.32 -3.04 -3.44
N GLN A 325 -17.64 -3.69 -4.56
CA GLN A 325 -18.73 -4.66 -4.64
C GLN A 325 -18.21 -6.05 -4.28
N THR A 326 -18.72 -6.64 -3.21
CA THR A 326 -18.31 -7.98 -2.75
C THR A 326 -18.86 -9.07 -3.64
N LEU A 327 -18.07 -10.10 -3.93
CA LEU A 327 -18.41 -11.13 -4.92
C LEU A 327 -18.43 -12.53 -4.34
N ILE A 328 -17.29 -12.98 -3.79
CA ILE A 328 -17.13 -14.31 -3.19
C ILE A 328 -16.24 -14.20 -1.96
N LYS A 329 -16.43 -15.11 -1.00
CA LYS A 329 -15.53 -15.26 0.14
C LYS A 329 -14.32 -16.07 -0.28
N LEU A 330 -13.13 -15.54 -0.02
CA LEU A 330 -11.84 -16.18 -0.33
C LEU A 330 -11.31 -17.01 0.84
N GLY A 331 -11.61 -16.60 2.07
CA GLY A 331 -11.10 -17.25 3.27
C GLY A 331 -11.44 -16.48 4.53
N TRP A 332 -10.92 -16.94 5.66
CA TRP A 332 -11.09 -16.33 6.96
C TRP A 332 -9.92 -16.69 7.89
N GLY A 333 -9.85 -16.01 9.02
CA GLY A 333 -9.01 -16.36 10.16
C GLY A 333 -9.53 -15.68 11.43
N ASP A 334 -8.85 -15.89 12.55
CA ASP A 334 -9.34 -15.52 13.89
C ASP A 334 -9.75 -14.04 14.03
N SER A 335 -9.08 -13.16 13.28
CA SER A 335 -9.24 -11.71 13.35
C SER A 335 -9.74 -11.05 12.06
N SER A 336 -10.10 -11.82 11.02
CA SER A 336 -10.58 -11.21 9.76
C SER A 336 -11.25 -12.19 8.81
N THR A 337 -12.02 -11.66 7.86
CA THR A 337 -12.51 -12.40 6.68
C THR A 337 -11.92 -11.81 5.40
N ALA A 338 -11.65 -12.65 4.42
CA ALA A 338 -11.11 -12.27 3.13
C ALA A 338 -12.15 -12.46 2.03
N TRP A 339 -12.35 -11.44 1.20
CA TRP A 339 -13.38 -11.39 0.18
C TRP A 339 -12.79 -10.92 -1.14
N MET A 340 -13.21 -11.55 -2.23
CA MET A 340 -12.99 -10.99 -3.55
C MET A 340 -14.03 -9.91 -3.78
N ALA A 341 -13.58 -8.76 -4.26
CA ALA A 341 -14.45 -7.65 -4.62
C ALA A 341 -14.05 -7.07 -5.97
N PHE A 342 -15.01 -6.40 -6.62
CA PHE A 342 -14.75 -5.54 -7.76
C PHE A 342 -14.69 -4.09 -7.30
N ASP A 343 -13.57 -3.41 -7.54
CA ASP A 343 -13.46 -1.98 -7.33
C ASP A 343 -14.07 -1.23 -8.51
N LEU A 344 -15.21 -0.59 -8.27
CA LEU A 344 -15.93 0.17 -9.29
C LEU A 344 -15.18 1.42 -9.77
N ARG A 345 -14.15 1.90 -9.04
CA ARG A 345 -13.35 3.07 -9.44
C ARG A 345 -12.23 2.71 -10.41
N SER A 346 -11.49 1.65 -10.09
CA SER A 346 -10.36 1.21 -10.91
C SER A 346 -10.70 0.08 -11.89
N GLU A 347 -11.97 -0.36 -11.88
CA GLU A 347 -12.51 -1.41 -12.75
C GLU A 347 -11.71 -2.72 -12.67
N THR A 348 -11.23 -3.06 -11.47
CA THR A 348 -10.38 -4.23 -11.23
C THR A 348 -10.87 -5.07 -10.07
N PHE A 349 -10.50 -6.34 -10.08
CA PHE A 349 -10.71 -7.22 -8.94
C PHE A 349 -9.63 -7.01 -7.86
N VAL A 350 -10.06 -7.06 -6.60
CA VAL A 350 -9.23 -6.90 -5.41
C VAL A 350 -9.60 -7.93 -4.34
N ALA A 351 -8.68 -8.13 -3.39
CA ALA A 351 -8.99 -8.84 -2.15
C ALA A 351 -9.26 -7.82 -1.04
N LEU A 352 -10.42 -7.92 -0.39
CA LEU A 352 -10.74 -7.17 0.82
C LEU A 352 -10.50 -8.05 2.03
N LYS A 353 -9.67 -7.58 2.96
CA LYS A 353 -9.52 -8.18 4.27
C LYS A 353 -10.25 -7.30 5.29
N ILE A 354 -11.35 -7.81 5.81
CA ILE A 354 -12.23 -7.10 6.76
C ILE A 354 -11.96 -7.67 8.15
N CYS A 355 -11.40 -6.84 9.01
CA CYS A 355 -10.99 -7.22 10.35
C CYS A 355 -12.17 -7.34 11.32
N THR A 356 -12.04 -8.21 12.31
CA THR A 356 -12.95 -8.23 13.46
C THR A 356 -12.76 -6.95 14.28
N ARG A 357 -13.84 -6.48 14.89
CA ARG A 357 -13.79 -5.35 15.83
C ARG A 357 -13.17 -5.77 17.17
N LEU A 358 -12.60 -4.81 17.89
CA LEU A 358 -12.11 -4.98 19.27
C LEU A 358 -11.10 -6.14 19.46
N SER A 359 -10.31 -6.44 18.42
CA SER A 359 -9.31 -7.52 18.44
C SER A 359 -7.90 -6.93 18.43
N PRO A 360 -7.05 -7.25 19.42
CA PRO A 360 -5.64 -6.84 19.43
C PRO A 360 -4.87 -7.32 18.19
N GLU A 361 -5.26 -8.45 17.60
CA GLU A 361 -4.69 -8.96 16.34
C GLU A 361 -5.05 -8.04 15.16
N SER A 362 -6.29 -7.53 15.13
CA SER A 362 -6.75 -6.58 14.10
C SER A 362 -6.00 -5.25 14.19
N ASP A 363 -5.79 -4.73 15.41
CA ASP A 363 -5.06 -3.48 15.64
C ASP A 363 -3.58 -3.63 15.24
N ARG A 364 -2.94 -4.75 15.65
CA ARG A 364 -1.56 -5.08 15.24
C ARG A 364 -1.42 -5.20 13.72
N LEU A 365 -2.38 -5.83 13.05
CA LEU A 365 -2.39 -5.92 11.59
C LEU A 365 -2.48 -4.53 10.96
N GLU A 366 -3.35 -3.65 11.45
CA GLU A 366 -3.49 -2.28 10.95
C GLU A 366 -2.18 -1.48 11.11
N ASP A 367 -1.53 -1.58 12.27
CA ASP A 367 -0.25 -0.93 12.55
C ASP A 367 0.89 -1.42 11.65
N CYS A 368 1.01 -2.75 11.47
CA CYS A 368 2.02 -3.32 10.58
C CYS A 368 1.80 -2.88 9.13
N GLN A 369 0.54 -2.86 8.67
CA GLN A 369 0.20 -2.42 7.32
C GLN A 369 0.45 -0.92 7.12
N ARG A 370 0.14 -0.09 8.13
CA ARG A 370 0.47 1.33 8.12
C ARG A 370 1.97 1.54 8.03
N ARG A 371 2.76 0.79 8.80
CA ARG A 371 4.23 0.85 8.76
C ARG A 371 4.78 0.46 7.38
N MET A 372 4.32 -0.66 6.80
CA MET A 372 4.70 -1.04 5.43
C MET A 372 4.31 0.02 4.39
N SER A 373 3.20 0.74 4.60
CA SER A 373 2.77 1.83 3.72
C SER A 373 3.65 3.07 3.85
N ILE A 374 4.07 3.42 5.07
CA ILE A 374 4.99 4.55 5.34
C ILE A 374 6.36 4.28 4.72
N HIS A 375 6.86 3.06 4.86
CA HIS A 375 8.15 2.62 4.33
C HIS A 375 8.07 2.06 2.91
N ALA A 376 6.97 2.33 2.19
CA ALA A 376 6.77 1.79 0.85
C ALA A 376 7.86 2.27 -0.13
N ASN A 377 8.69 1.35 -0.58
CA ASN A 377 9.74 1.62 -1.56
C ASN A 377 9.60 0.73 -2.81
N PRO A 378 8.86 1.18 -3.84
CA PRO A 378 8.72 0.43 -5.09
C PRO A 378 10.04 0.17 -5.84
N LYS A 379 11.15 0.83 -5.48
CA LYS A 379 12.47 0.59 -6.07
C LYS A 379 13.23 -0.57 -5.43
N HIS A 380 12.88 -0.95 -4.19
CA HIS A 380 13.53 -2.08 -3.55
C HIS A 380 13.18 -3.38 -4.30
N PRO A 381 14.16 -4.24 -4.65
CA PRO A 381 13.91 -5.44 -5.45
C PRO A 381 12.97 -6.44 -4.75
N GLY A 382 12.89 -6.37 -3.42
CA GLY A 382 11.95 -7.12 -2.59
C GLY A 382 10.51 -6.63 -2.54
N TYR A 383 10.28 -5.33 -2.78
CA TYR A 383 8.95 -4.71 -2.67
C TYR A 383 7.85 -5.46 -3.45
N PRO A 384 8.07 -5.95 -4.69
CA PRO A 384 7.04 -6.63 -5.46
C PRO A 384 6.56 -7.98 -4.89
N PHE A 385 7.30 -8.57 -3.94
CA PHE A 385 7.04 -9.90 -3.37
C PHE A 385 6.31 -9.85 -2.02
N ILE A 386 5.98 -8.65 -1.55
CA ILE A 386 5.10 -8.42 -0.40
C ILE A 386 3.69 -8.04 -0.89
N ASN A 387 2.64 -8.63 -0.29
CA ASN A 387 1.26 -8.25 -0.60
C ASN A 387 0.82 -6.99 0.17
N HIS A 388 1.34 -5.84 -0.28
CA HIS A 388 1.02 -4.52 0.24
C HIS A 388 -0.48 -4.24 0.24
N THR A 389 -0.96 -3.62 1.30
CA THR A 389 -2.34 -3.12 1.40
C THR A 389 -2.44 -1.66 0.97
N ARG A 390 -3.58 -1.28 0.41
CA ARG A 390 -4.04 0.11 0.42
C ARG A 390 -5.01 0.29 1.58
N PRO A 391 -4.79 1.28 2.48
CA PRO A 391 -5.75 1.57 3.54
C PRO A 391 -7.04 2.12 2.93
N VAL A 392 -8.17 1.70 3.50
CA VAL A 392 -9.51 2.25 3.24
C VAL A 392 -10.03 2.83 4.54
N GLU A 393 -10.86 3.86 4.46
CA GLU A 393 -11.59 4.33 5.64
C GLU A 393 -12.31 3.14 6.32
N PRO A 394 -12.25 3.04 7.67
CA PRO A 394 -12.91 1.97 8.39
C PRO A 394 -14.40 1.89 8.05
N ILE A 395 -14.91 0.67 7.94
CA ILE A 395 -16.33 0.46 7.62
C ILE A 395 -17.14 0.32 8.90
N ARG A 396 -18.31 0.96 8.93
CA ARG A 396 -19.24 0.92 10.06
C ARG A 396 -20.14 -0.31 9.98
N ARG A 397 -20.32 -1.00 11.11
CA ARG A 397 -21.23 -2.15 11.24
C ARG A 397 -22.67 -1.75 10.85
N PRO A 398 -23.36 -2.53 9.99
CA PRO A 398 -24.78 -2.32 9.72
C PRO A 398 -25.63 -2.56 10.98
N GLY A 399 -26.54 -1.63 11.30
CA GLY A 399 -27.55 -1.82 12.37
C GLY A 399 -27.08 -1.58 13.81
N GLY A 400 -25.95 -0.88 14.03
CA GLY A 400 -25.42 -0.58 15.37
C GLY A 400 -26.37 0.21 16.28
N ALA A 401 -26.27 -0.03 17.60
CA ALA A 401 -27.16 0.50 18.63
C ALA A 401 -27.11 2.03 18.75
N THR A 402 -26.00 2.67 18.36
CA THR A 402 -25.83 4.13 18.33
C THR A 402 -26.24 4.71 16.98
N SER A 403 -27.49 4.47 16.60
CA SER A 403 -28.08 4.89 15.32
C SER A 403 -28.36 6.40 15.24
N THR A 404 -27.43 7.26 15.67
CA THR A 404 -27.43 8.68 15.29
C THR A 404 -26.57 8.86 14.02
N PRO A 405 -27.16 9.23 12.87
CA PRO A 405 -26.45 9.37 11.59
C PRO A 405 -25.47 10.57 11.51
N SER A 406 -25.26 11.31 12.61
CA SER A 406 -24.69 12.67 12.60
C SER A 406 -23.30 12.80 13.21
N SER A 407 -22.66 11.70 13.62
CA SER A 407 -21.26 11.71 14.08
C SER A 407 -20.35 11.29 12.93
N ASP A 408 -19.44 12.18 12.51
CA ASP A 408 -18.37 11.88 11.54
C ASP A 408 -17.38 10.82 12.07
N VAL A 409 -17.42 10.50 13.37
CA VAL A 409 -16.61 9.47 14.01
C VAL A 409 -17.43 8.17 14.12
N ILE A 410 -16.88 7.07 13.59
CA ILE A 410 -17.42 5.72 13.78
C ILE A 410 -17.03 5.24 15.20
N PRO A 411 -18.00 4.90 16.07
CA PRO A 411 -17.70 4.33 17.38
C PRO A 411 -16.84 3.07 17.28
N ASN A 412 -15.89 2.90 18.21
CA ASN A 412 -14.93 1.78 18.18
C ASN A 412 -15.60 0.40 18.17
N ASP A 413 -16.74 0.25 18.82
CA ASP A 413 -17.54 -0.98 18.89
C ASP A 413 -18.33 -1.28 17.60
N GLU A 414 -18.41 -0.31 16.69
CA GLU A 414 -19.01 -0.43 15.35
C GLU A 414 -17.97 -0.34 14.22
N ARG A 415 -16.69 -0.10 14.53
CA ARG A 415 -15.58 0.09 13.58
C ARG A 415 -14.98 -1.25 13.16
N HIS A 416 -14.88 -1.47 11.84
CA HIS A 416 -14.10 -2.55 11.27
C HIS A 416 -13.03 -1.99 10.32
N ALA A 417 -11.76 -2.37 10.53
CA ALA A 417 -10.71 -2.06 9.57
C ALA A 417 -10.94 -2.87 8.28
N CYS A 418 -10.73 -2.22 7.13
CA CYS A 418 -10.88 -2.84 5.81
C CYS A 418 -9.61 -2.57 5.00
N LEU A 419 -8.93 -3.63 4.60
CA LEU A 419 -7.66 -3.56 3.89
C LEU A 419 -7.83 -4.09 2.46
N VAL A 420 -7.32 -3.35 1.48
CA VAL A 420 -7.42 -3.74 0.07
C VAL A 420 -6.08 -4.26 -0.41
N GLN A 421 -6.05 -5.49 -0.89
CA GLN A 421 -4.85 -6.20 -1.30
C GLN A 421 -4.94 -6.67 -2.76
N LYS A 422 -3.79 -7.03 -3.32
CA LYS A 422 -3.76 -7.77 -4.58
C LYS A 422 -4.32 -9.17 -4.34
N LEU A 423 -5.03 -9.68 -5.35
CA LEU A 423 -5.49 -11.05 -5.33
C LEU A 423 -4.30 -12.01 -5.38
N MET A 424 -4.29 -12.92 -4.41
CA MET A 424 -3.37 -14.05 -4.31
C MET A 424 -4.15 -15.34 -4.51
N TRP A 425 -3.52 -16.32 -5.16
CA TRP A 425 -4.05 -17.68 -5.30
C TRP A 425 -2.92 -18.70 -5.31
N ARG A 426 -3.28 -19.96 -5.54
CA ARG A 426 -2.39 -21.10 -5.65
C ARG A 426 -1.38 -21.09 -4.51
N TYR A 427 -1.91 -20.99 -3.29
CA TYR A 427 -1.09 -20.98 -2.08
C TYR A 427 -0.22 -22.22 -2.07
N TRP A 428 1.00 -22.09 -1.59
CA TRP A 428 1.97 -23.19 -1.62
C TRP A 428 1.44 -24.42 -0.88
N ALA A 429 0.62 -24.24 0.16
CA ALA A 429 -0.12 -25.29 0.86
C ALA A 429 -0.96 -26.18 -0.07
N THR A 430 -1.58 -25.61 -1.10
CA THR A 430 -2.46 -26.35 -2.02
C THR A 430 -1.67 -26.89 -3.20
N VAL A 431 -0.81 -26.06 -3.80
CA VAL A 431 -0.11 -26.47 -5.03
C VAL A 431 1.03 -27.45 -4.80
N CYS A 432 1.59 -27.51 -3.59
CA CYS A 432 2.69 -28.42 -3.33
C CYS A 432 2.26 -29.88 -3.54
N SER A 433 1.01 -30.24 -3.28
CA SER A 433 0.49 -31.60 -3.45
C SER A 433 0.13 -31.94 -4.90
N SER A 434 0.19 -30.96 -5.81
CA SER A 434 -0.12 -31.17 -7.23
C SER A 434 1.07 -31.78 -8.00
N ALA A 435 0.78 -32.58 -9.03
CA ALA A 435 1.78 -33.09 -9.98
C ALA A 435 2.55 -31.97 -10.71
N CYS A 436 2.08 -30.72 -10.62
CA CYS A 436 2.64 -29.54 -11.23
C CYS A 436 3.72 -28.85 -10.38
N TRP A 437 3.94 -29.28 -9.13
CA TRP A 437 5.00 -28.75 -8.28
C TRP A 437 6.38 -29.22 -8.78
N ARG A 438 7.22 -28.29 -9.20
CA ARG A 438 8.56 -28.58 -9.73
C ARG A 438 9.61 -27.83 -8.92
N ASN A 439 10.74 -28.49 -8.68
CA ASN A 439 11.87 -27.98 -7.89
C ASN A 439 12.37 -26.59 -8.33
N HIS A 440 12.35 -26.30 -9.64
CA HIS A 440 12.71 -24.96 -10.14
C HIS A 440 11.76 -23.84 -9.70
N ARG A 441 10.47 -24.15 -9.51
CA ARG A 441 9.48 -23.17 -9.02
C ARG A 441 9.72 -22.86 -7.55
N LEU A 442 10.06 -23.86 -6.76
CA LEU A 442 10.46 -23.66 -5.36
C LEU A 442 11.70 -22.77 -5.30
N ARG A 443 12.79 -23.10 -6.03
CA ARG A 443 14.01 -22.27 -6.09
C ARG A 443 13.74 -20.81 -6.45
N ARG A 444 13.02 -20.59 -7.55
CA ARG A 444 12.65 -19.23 -8.00
C ARG A 444 11.79 -18.51 -6.97
N GLY A 445 10.81 -19.21 -6.40
CA GLY A 445 9.97 -18.69 -5.34
C GLY A 445 10.75 -18.32 -4.08
N THR A 446 11.72 -19.15 -3.69
CA THR A 446 12.62 -18.89 -2.55
C THR A 446 13.42 -17.62 -2.77
N LYS A 447 14.00 -17.40 -3.96
CA LYS A 447 14.66 -16.12 -4.28
C LYS A 447 13.74 -14.93 -4.07
N GLN A 448 12.50 -15.03 -4.55
CA GLN A 448 11.51 -13.96 -4.43
C GLN A 448 11.08 -13.71 -2.98
N LEU A 449 10.90 -14.77 -2.19
CA LEU A 449 10.61 -14.66 -0.76
C LEU A 449 11.77 -14.04 0.01
N LEU A 450 13.02 -14.45 -0.27
CA LEU A 450 14.21 -13.87 0.35
C LEU A 450 14.34 -12.38 0.04
N LEU A 451 14.09 -11.96 -1.21
CA LEU A 451 14.02 -10.55 -1.58
C LEU A 451 12.91 -9.83 -0.79
N GLY A 452 11.72 -10.43 -0.69
CA GLY A 452 10.60 -9.87 0.07
C GLY A 452 10.90 -9.71 1.56
N LEU A 453 11.55 -10.70 2.17
CA LEU A 453 11.98 -10.66 3.58
C LEU A 453 13.09 -9.63 3.78
N ASP A 454 14.07 -9.52 2.88
CA ASP A 454 15.11 -8.48 2.93
C ASP A 454 14.49 -7.06 2.96
N TYR A 455 13.48 -6.82 2.12
CA TYR A 455 12.70 -5.58 2.15
C TYR A 455 11.95 -5.38 3.48
N LEU A 456 11.24 -6.40 3.94
CA LEU A 456 10.41 -6.34 5.14
C LEU A 456 11.27 -6.08 6.39
N HIS A 457 12.43 -6.71 6.45
CA HIS A 457 13.38 -6.60 7.55
C HIS A 457 14.12 -5.25 7.49
N GLY A 458 14.73 -4.95 6.35
CA GLY A 458 15.64 -3.81 6.20
C GLY A 458 14.93 -2.45 6.13
N GLU A 459 13.79 -2.35 5.44
CA GLU A 459 13.12 -1.07 5.24
C GLU A 459 11.88 -0.90 6.11
N CYS A 460 11.11 -1.97 6.30
CA CYS A 460 9.90 -1.90 7.13
C CYS A 460 10.19 -2.16 8.62
N GLY A 461 11.30 -2.81 8.97
CA GLY A 461 11.63 -3.15 10.37
C GLY A 461 10.61 -4.10 11.03
N LEU A 462 10.01 -4.99 10.24
CA LEU A 462 8.99 -5.93 10.69
C LEU A 462 9.48 -7.37 10.60
N VAL A 463 9.09 -8.19 11.55
CA VAL A 463 9.17 -9.66 11.47
C VAL A 463 7.79 -10.16 11.02
N HIS A 464 7.74 -11.00 9.99
CA HIS A 464 6.48 -11.56 9.51
C HIS A 464 5.84 -12.47 10.57
N GLY A 465 6.65 -13.32 11.21
CA GLY A 465 6.29 -14.13 12.39
C GLY A 465 5.56 -15.43 12.11
N ASN A 466 5.13 -15.63 10.86
CA ASN A 466 4.41 -16.83 10.45
C ASN A 466 4.65 -17.14 8.96
N VAL A 467 5.91 -17.17 8.52
CA VAL A 467 6.23 -17.52 7.13
C VAL A 467 5.92 -19.01 6.93
N CYS A 468 4.85 -19.30 6.18
CA CYS A 468 4.41 -20.66 5.90
C CYS A 468 3.73 -20.76 4.54
N GLU A 469 3.56 -21.98 4.06
CA GLU A 469 3.03 -22.30 2.74
C GLU A 469 1.56 -21.88 2.57
N ALA A 470 0.82 -21.70 3.67
CA ALA A 470 -0.54 -21.15 3.66
C ALA A 470 -0.55 -19.63 3.44
N ASN A 471 0.56 -18.93 3.73
CA ASN A 471 0.69 -17.48 3.61
C ASN A 471 1.48 -17.05 2.34
N VAL A 472 2.01 -18.00 1.59
CA VAL A 472 2.70 -17.76 0.32
C VAL A 472 1.81 -18.19 -0.83
N GLY A 473 1.47 -17.26 -1.72
CA GLY A 473 0.66 -17.52 -2.91
C GLY A 473 1.18 -16.79 -4.13
N TYR A 474 0.68 -17.14 -5.31
CA TYR A 474 0.99 -16.44 -6.54
C TYR A 474 0.05 -15.26 -6.76
N ARG A 475 0.59 -14.17 -7.29
CA ARG A 475 -0.24 -13.06 -7.77
C ARG A 475 -1.10 -13.54 -8.94
N VAL A 476 -2.41 -13.29 -8.86
CA VAL A 476 -3.34 -13.61 -9.94
C VAL A 476 -3.18 -12.62 -11.09
N PRO A 477 -2.85 -13.07 -12.32
CA PRO A 477 -2.96 -12.21 -13.50
C PRO A 477 -4.45 -12.02 -13.82
N LEU A 478 -4.92 -10.77 -13.84
CA LEU A 478 -6.32 -10.46 -14.14
C LEU A 478 -6.55 -10.43 -15.65
N ASP A 479 -6.30 -11.55 -16.32
CA ASP A 479 -6.56 -11.72 -17.75
C ASP A 479 -8.00 -12.16 -18.03
N GLU A 480 -8.37 -12.20 -19.32
CA GLU A 480 -9.72 -12.54 -19.76
C GLU A 480 -10.22 -13.89 -19.23
N THR A 481 -9.32 -14.86 -19.07
CA THR A 481 -9.63 -16.22 -18.60
C THR A 481 -10.02 -16.18 -17.12
N VAL A 482 -9.20 -15.54 -16.28
CA VAL A 482 -9.48 -15.41 -14.84
C VAL A 482 -10.79 -14.67 -14.60
N ILE A 483 -11.01 -13.60 -15.37
CA ILE A 483 -12.25 -12.81 -15.28
C ILE A 483 -13.46 -13.67 -15.69
N ARG A 484 -13.34 -14.43 -16.79
CA ARG A 484 -14.42 -15.31 -17.29
C ARG A 484 -14.76 -16.43 -16.31
N GLU A 485 -13.76 -17.09 -15.73
CA GLU A 485 -13.96 -18.14 -14.72
C GLU A 485 -14.62 -17.56 -13.46
N THR A 486 -14.13 -16.42 -12.99
CA THR A 486 -14.72 -15.70 -11.86
C THR A 486 -16.20 -15.41 -12.13
N LEU A 487 -16.51 -14.87 -13.31
CA LEU A 487 -17.89 -14.58 -13.69
C LEU A 487 -18.72 -15.84 -13.89
N GLY A 488 -18.12 -16.95 -14.34
CA GLY A 488 -18.76 -18.26 -14.46
C GLY A 488 -19.21 -18.82 -13.11
N LEU A 489 -18.35 -18.71 -12.08
CA LEU A 489 -18.70 -19.06 -10.70
C LEU A 489 -19.85 -18.21 -10.17
N ILE A 490 -19.88 -16.93 -10.53
CA ILE A 490 -20.94 -16.02 -10.15
C ILE A 490 -22.25 -16.35 -10.92
N ARG A 491 -22.19 -16.76 -12.21
CA ARG A 491 -23.33 -16.77 -13.14
C ARG A 491 -24.20 -18.03 -13.25
N THR A 492 -23.71 -19.20 -12.83
CA THR A 492 -24.38 -20.48 -13.17
C THR A 492 -25.39 -20.89 -12.06
N PRO A 493 -26.56 -21.50 -12.33
CA PRO A 493 -27.44 -22.13 -11.30
C PRO A 493 -26.99 -23.57 -10.94
N PRO A 494 -27.38 -24.14 -9.78
CA PRO A 494 -26.79 -25.36 -9.24
C PRO A 494 -27.09 -26.60 -10.10
N SER A 495 -26.04 -27.36 -10.44
CA SER A 495 -26.17 -28.80 -10.76
C SER A 495 -25.80 -29.58 -9.50
N ARG A 496 -26.49 -30.70 -9.23
CA ARG A 496 -26.40 -31.54 -8.01
C ARG A 496 -25.02 -32.17 -7.74
N THR A 497 -23.99 -31.86 -8.51
CA THR A 497 -22.73 -32.63 -8.53
C THR A 497 -21.46 -31.85 -8.20
N THR A 498 -21.49 -30.53 -7.98
CA THR A 498 -20.26 -29.73 -7.76
C THR A 498 -20.22 -29.07 -6.39
N THR A 499 -19.23 -29.45 -5.58
CA THR A 499 -18.85 -28.96 -4.23
C THR A 499 -18.31 -27.52 -4.18
N ALA A 500 -18.34 -26.78 -5.30
CA ALA A 500 -17.56 -25.56 -5.52
C ALA A 500 -18.39 -24.27 -5.51
N ARG A 501 -19.34 -24.09 -4.58
CA ARG A 501 -20.10 -22.83 -4.46
C ARG A 501 -20.12 -22.29 -3.04
N PRO A 502 -20.24 -20.95 -2.87
CA PRO A 502 -20.47 -20.36 -1.57
C PRO A 502 -21.85 -20.83 -1.06
N HIS A 503 -21.83 -21.83 -0.20
CA HIS A 503 -22.99 -22.14 0.65
C HIS A 503 -23.29 -20.90 1.48
N VAL A 504 -24.56 -20.62 1.78
CA VAL A 504 -24.97 -19.50 2.63
C VAL A 504 -25.84 -20.01 3.74
N LYS A 505 -25.55 -19.63 4.99
CA LYS A 505 -26.40 -19.92 6.14
C LYS A 505 -26.70 -18.64 6.88
N THR A 506 -27.96 -18.47 7.26
CA THR A 506 -28.35 -17.38 8.13
C THR A 506 -28.23 -17.86 9.57
N VAL A 507 -27.39 -17.19 10.35
CA VAL A 507 -27.20 -17.48 11.78
C VAL A 507 -27.63 -16.26 12.57
N THR A 508 -28.38 -16.48 13.65
CA THR A 508 -28.72 -15.41 14.60
C THR A 508 -27.58 -15.29 15.61
N ALA A 509 -26.78 -14.22 15.52
CA ALA A 509 -25.78 -13.92 16.54
C ALA A 509 -26.45 -13.44 17.83
N ARG A 510 -25.75 -13.55 18.99
CA ARG A 510 -26.27 -13.15 20.31
C ARG A 510 -26.77 -11.70 20.39
N ASP A 511 -26.33 -10.83 19.47
CA ASP A 511 -26.70 -9.40 19.38
C ASP A 511 -27.88 -9.12 18.40
N CYS A 512 -28.86 -10.01 18.28
CA CYS A 512 -30.17 -9.78 17.62
C CYS A 512 -30.15 -9.28 16.16
N THR A 513 -29.20 -9.72 15.33
CA THR A 513 -29.21 -9.45 13.88
C THR A 513 -29.02 -10.75 13.09
N ASP A 514 -29.78 -10.93 12.00
CA ASP A 514 -29.63 -12.06 11.07
C ASP A 514 -28.30 -11.90 10.31
N PHE A 515 -27.29 -12.72 10.65
CA PHE A 515 -26.01 -12.76 9.95
C PHE A 515 -26.05 -13.78 8.82
N LYS A 516 -25.60 -13.39 7.61
CA LYS A 516 -25.33 -14.35 6.54
C LYS A 516 -23.88 -14.79 6.60
N LEU A 517 -23.66 -16.07 6.84
CA LEU A 517 -22.37 -16.72 6.68
C LEU A 517 -22.25 -17.30 5.28
N TYR A 518 -21.04 -17.25 4.74
CA TYR A 518 -20.72 -17.76 3.41
C TYR A 518 -19.55 -18.74 3.54
N ARG A 519 -19.62 -19.86 2.84
CA ARG A 519 -18.51 -20.80 2.78
C ARG A 519 -17.43 -20.20 1.88
N SER A 520 -16.16 -20.39 2.24
CA SER A 520 -15.05 -20.00 1.38
C SER A 520 -15.20 -20.77 0.06
N THR A 521 -15.15 -20.06 -1.07
CA THR A 521 -15.40 -20.70 -2.38
C THR A 521 -14.10 -21.31 -2.88
N PRO A 522 -13.98 -22.65 -2.97
CA PRO A 522 -12.83 -23.26 -3.62
C PRO A 522 -12.96 -22.98 -5.12
N PHE A 523 -11.91 -22.44 -5.70
CA PHE A 523 -11.85 -22.17 -7.14
C PHE A 523 -11.10 -23.32 -7.78
N ASP A 524 -11.63 -23.79 -8.91
CA ASP A 524 -11.11 -24.96 -9.60
C ASP A 524 -9.77 -24.62 -10.25
N GLU A 525 -8.68 -24.93 -9.54
CA GLU A 525 -7.31 -24.59 -9.94
C GLU A 525 -6.91 -25.24 -11.27
N ASP A 526 -7.54 -26.36 -11.65
CA ASP A 526 -7.30 -27.09 -12.89
C ASP A 526 -7.95 -26.38 -14.10
N LYS A 527 -9.06 -25.66 -13.89
CA LYS A 527 -9.76 -24.89 -14.94
C LYS A 527 -9.08 -23.60 -15.36
N LEU A 528 -8.25 -22.99 -14.51
CA LEU A 528 -7.38 -21.87 -14.90
C LEU A 528 -6.29 -22.26 -15.91
N GLY A 529 -6.20 -23.54 -16.25
CA GLY A 529 -5.31 -24.09 -17.25
C GLY A 529 -3.84 -24.00 -16.85
N ASN A 530 -3.00 -24.53 -17.72
CA ASN A 530 -1.55 -24.48 -17.65
C ASN A 530 -1.04 -23.05 -17.99
N THR A 531 -1.72 -22.00 -17.51
CA THR A 531 -1.33 -20.60 -17.71
C THR A 531 0.05 -20.41 -17.06
N THR A 532 1.08 -20.52 -17.90
CA THR A 532 2.51 -20.64 -17.55
C THR A 532 3.12 -19.35 -16.98
N ASN A 533 2.31 -18.39 -16.52
CA ASN A 533 2.77 -17.05 -16.15
C ASN A 533 2.54 -16.65 -14.69
N PHE A 534 2.35 -17.61 -13.78
CA PHE A 534 2.46 -17.39 -12.32
C PHE A 534 3.93 -17.20 -11.91
N SER A 535 4.53 -16.10 -12.37
CA SER A 535 5.96 -15.82 -12.22
C SER A 535 6.31 -15.08 -10.93
N LYS A 536 5.32 -14.58 -10.17
CA LYS A 536 5.52 -13.77 -8.97
C LYS A 536 4.77 -14.34 -7.78
N VAL A 537 5.53 -14.80 -6.78
CA VAL A 537 5.02 -15.13 -5.45
C VAL A 537 4.79 -13.83 -4.66
N LEU A 538 3.85 -13.89 -3.74
CA LEU A 538 3.55 -12.86 -2.77
C LEU A 538 3.52 -13.51 -1.38
N LEU A 539 4.19 -12.88 -0.42
CA LEU A 539 3.99 -13.14 0.99
C LEU A 539 2.80 -12.27 1.47
N GLY A 540 1.77 -12.94 1.99
CA GLY A 540 0.56 -12.32 2.53
C GLY A 540 0.38 -12.61 4.02
N SER A 541 -0.76 -12.20 4.58
CA SER A 541 -1.18 -12.56 5.96
C SER A 541 -0.31 -12.04 7.11
N PHE A 542 -0.10 -10.73 7.16
CA PHE A 542 0.66 -10.02 8.21
C PHE A 542 -0.05 -9.90 9.59
N GLY A 543 -1.03 -10.76 9.88
CA GLY A 543 -1.82 -10.67 11.13
C GLY A 543 -1.02 -11.00 12.39
N GLN A 544 0.11 -11.68 12.23
CA GLN A 544 1.04 -12.06 13.31
C GLN A 544 2.35 -11.28 13.26
N SER A 545 2.47 -10.35 12.30
CA SER A 545 3.68 -9.57 12.16
C SER A 545 3.83 -8.59 13.32
N ARG A 546 5.07 -8.33 13.71
CA ARG A 546 5.40 -7.39 14.79
C ARG A 546 6.66 -6.61 14.43
N VAL A 547 6.91 -5.54 15.19
CA VAL A 547 8.19 -4.84 15.13
C VAL A 547 9.28 -5.78 15.69
N ALA A 548 10.45 -5.79 15.06
CA ALA A 548 11.56 -6.61 15.51
C ALA A 548 12.08 -6.19 16.88
N TYR A 549 12.73 -7.14 17.57
CA TYR A 549 13.35 -6.95 18.88
C TYR A 549 12.36 -6.69 20.03
N GLU A 550 11.08 -6.94 19.78
CA GLU A 550 10.10 -7.14 20.85
C GLU A 550 10.15 -8.59 21.31
N VAL A 551 9.94 -8.83 22.61
CA VAL A 551 9.75 -10.20 23.09
C VAL A 551 8.29 -10.59 22.95
N TRP A 552 8.06 -11.74 22.34
CA TRP A 552 6.73 -12.24 22.09
C TRP A 552 6.30 -13.15 23.23
N ASP A 553 5.04 -13.04 23.61
CA ASP A 553 4.42 -14.04 24.47
C ASP A 553 4.13 -15.30 23.62
N PRO A 554 4.72 -16.47 23.96
CA PRO A 554 4.45 -17.72 23.27
C PRO A 554 2.96 -18.08 23.32
N GLU A 555 2.28 -17.77 24.42
CA GLU A 555 0.85 -18.08 24.63
C GLU A 555 -0.06 -17.20 23.75
N GLY A 556 0.42 -16.01 23.38
CA GLY A 556 -0.25 -15.08 22.45
C GLY A 556 0.19 -15.23 21.00
N THR A 557 0.96 -16.27 20.66
CA THR A 557 1.45 -16.55 19.30
C THR A 557 0.76 -17.80 18.75
N PRO A 558 0.17 -17.77 17.54
CA PRO A 558 -0.51 -18.93 16.99
C PRO A 558 0.41 -20.15 16.87
N LYS A 559 -0.17 -21.32 17.10
CA LYS A 559 0.51 -22.60 16.88
C LYS A 559 1.04 -22.68 15.46
N SER A 560 2.28 -23.13 15.32
CA SER A 560 2.92 -23.27 14.02
C SER A 560 3.96 -24.38 14.07
N MET A 561 3.91 -25.27 13.08
CA MET A 561 4.95 -26.28 12.83
C MET A 561 6.31 -25.64 12.49
N TYR A 562 6.35 -24.34 12.23
CA TYR A 562 7.55 -23.62 11.84
C TYR A 562 8.10 -22.74 12.94
N MET A 563 7.54 -22.80 14.16
CA MET A 563 7.90 -21.89 15.25
C MET A 563 9.41 -21.95 15.57
N ALA A 564 10.01 -20.76 15.72
CA ALA A 564 11.43 -20.60 16.01
C ALA A 564 11.71 -20.75 17.52
N PRO A 565 12.86 -21.31 17.91
CA PRO A 565 13.18 -21.57 19.32
C PRO A 565 13.21 -20.31 20.17
N GLU A 566 13.62 -19.16 19.62
CA GLU A 566 13.64 -17.89 20.34
C GLU A 566 12.25 -17.40 20.76
N VAL A 567 11.21 -17.74 20.00
CA VAL A 567 9.83 -17.44 20.37
C VAL A 567 9.43 -18.28 21.57
N LEU A 568 9.70 -19.59 21.54
CA LEU A 568 9.36 -20.53 22.61
C LEU A 568 10.12 -20.22 23.91
N LEU A 569 11.41 -19.89 23.81
CA LEU A 569 12.27 -19.60 24.95
C LEU A 569 12.07 -18.18 25.52
N GLY A 570 11.28 -17.32 24.88
CA GLY A 570 10.99 -15.97 25.37
C GLY A 570 12.17 -15.01 25.23
N LEU A 571 12.95 -15.17 24.16
CA LEU A 571 14.02 -14.26 23.75
C LEU A 571 13.44 -13.09 22.93
N GLU A 572 14.26 -12.06 22.68
CA GLU A 572 13.90 -11.01 21.72
C GLU A 572 13.77 -11.60 20.32
N VAL A 573 12.57 -11.48 19.73
CA VAL A 573 12.30 -12.05 18.42
C VAL A 573 12.90 -11.13 17.36
N ALA A 574 13.94 -11.62 16.71
CA ALA A 574 14.63 -10.93 15.63
C ALA A 574 14.11 -11.37 14.26
N PHE A 575 14.55 -10.65 13.22
CA PHE A 575 14.32 -10.99 11.81
C PHE A 575 14.68 -12.43 11.43
N ALA A 576 15.63 -13.02 12.15
CA ALA A 576 16.08 -14.39 11.96
C ALA A 576 15.01 -15.45 12.25
N ALA A 577 13.90 -15.11 12.93
CA ALA A 577 12.76 -16.00 13.10
C ALA A 577 12.07 -16.32 11.77
N ASP A 578 11.93 -15.33 10.88
CA ASP A 578 11.37 -15.56 9.54
C ASP A 578 12.28 -16.44 8.67
N VAL A 579 13.60 -16.32 8.86
CA VAL A 579 14.58 -17.17 8.18
C VAL A 579 14.44 -18.62 8.64
N TRP A 580 14.28 -18.86 9.94
CA TRP A 580 13.99 -20.18 10.47
C TRP A 580 12.67 -20.75 9.92
N ASN A 581 11.59 -19.95 9.97
CA ASN A 581 10.30 -20.35 9.44
C ASN A 581 10.42 -20.77 7.96
N LEU A 582 11.12 -19.97 7.16
CA LEU A 582 11.38 -20.25 5.75
C LEU A 582 12.18 -21.55 5.58
N GLY A 583 13.24 -21.77 6.36
CA GLY A 583 14.03 -23.01 6.30
C GLY A 583 13.20 -24.26 6.53
N LEU A 584 12.37 -24.28 7.58
CA LEU A 584 11.49 -25.41 7.87
C LEU A 584 10.40 -25.60 6.79
N MET A 585 9.82 -24.50 6.29
CA MET A 585 8.86 -24.57 5.18
C MET A 585 9.50 -25.15 3.91
N LEU A 586 10.71 -24.71 3.57
CA LEU A 586 11.43 -25.22 2.39
C LEU A 586 11.71 -26.71 2.52
N TRP A 587 12.15 -27.16 3.69
CA TRP A 587 12.34 -28.59 3.95
C TRP A 587 11.05 -29.37 3.70
N LYS A 588 9.92 -28.95 4.28
CA LYS A 588 8.62 -29.59 4.05
C LYS A 588 8.26 -29.66 2.58
N LEU A 589 8.45 -28.58 1.84
CA LEU A 589 8.08 -28.53 0.43
C LEU A 589 9.01 -29.36 -0.46
N TRP A 590 10.28 -29.52 -0.07
CA TRP A 590 11.27 -30.28 -0.82
C TRP A 590 11.27 -31.78 -0.47
N ARG A 591 11.35 -32.11 0.83
CA ARG A 591 11.42 -33.48 1.36
C ARG A 591 10.05 -34.13 1.59
N ARG A 592 8.97 -33.34 1.60
CA ARG A 592 7.57 -33.78 1.86
C ARG A 592 7.31 -34.27 3.27
N GLU A 593 8.15 -33.88 4.21
CA GLU A 593 8.06 -34.20 5.63
C GLU A 593 8.43 -32.99 6.47
N TYR A 594 7.98 -32.92 7.72
CA TYR A 594 8.43 -31.86 8.62
C TYR A 594 9.81 -32.19 9.18
N LEU A 595 10.77 -31.27 9.04
CA LEU A 595 12.09 -31.41 9.67
C LEU A 595 11.98 -31.43 11.21
N ILE A 596 11.12 -30.55 11.74
CA ILE A 596 10.76 -30.48 13.15
C ILE A 596 9.29 -30.84 13.26
N ASN A 597 8.98 -31.91 13.99
CA ASN A 597 7.61 -32.36 14.19
C ASN A 597 7.20 -32.18 15.66
N GLY A 598 6.46 -31.12 15.95
CA GLY A 598 5.87 -30.87 17.27
C GLY A 598 4.57 -31.64 17.54
N SER A 599 4.21 -32.58 16.66
CA SER A 599 2.98 -33.39 16.74
C SER A 599 3.30 -34.87 16.44
N PRO A 600 4.11 -35.55 17.27
CA PRO A 600 4.58 -36.90 16.97
C PRO A 600 3.44 -37.95 16.91
N ASP A 601 2.35 -37.72 17.64
CA ASP A 601 1.25 -38.68 17.79
C ASP A 601 0.07 -38.46 16.82
N CYS A 602 0.23 -37.63 15.77
CA CYS A 602 -0.87 -37.35 14.85
C CYS A 602 -1.02 -38.43 13.75
N ASP A 603 -2.03 -39.31 13.90
CA ASP A 603 -2.40 -40.33 12.91
C ASP A 603 -3.50 -39.83 11.94
N GLY A 604 -3.19 -38.80 11.15
CA GLY A 604 -4.04 -38.35 10.02
C GLY A 604 -5.03 -37.21 10.31
N ASP A 605 -5.13 -36.73 11.55
CA ASP A 605 -5.80 -35.47 11.91
C ASP A 605 -4.92 -34.24 11.64
N ASP A 606 -5.48 -33.02 11.70
CA ASP A 606 -4.72 -31.78 11.52
C ASP A 606 -3.54 -31.72 12.53
N PRO A 607 -2.28 -31.74 12.07
CA PRO A 607 -1.12 -31.78 12.96
C PRO A 607 -1.08 -30.61 13.95
N LEU A 608 -1.64 -29.44 13.58
CA LEU A 608 -1.65 -28.27 14.47
C LEU A 608 -2.60 -28.43 15.67
N LEU A 609 -3.60 -29.32 15.60
CA LEU A 609 -4.46 -29.63 16.75
C LEU A 609 -3.66 -30.31 17.86
N HIS A 610 -2.81 -31.26 17.48
CA HIS A 610 -1.96 -32.05 18.38
C HIS A 610 -0.62 -31.39 18.67
N TRP A 611 -0.33 -30.25 18.03
CA TRP A 611 0.92 -29.54 18.26
C TRP A 611 1.03 -29.03 19.68
N ASP A 612 2.15 -29.35 20.32
CA ASP A 612 2.53 -28.84 21.63
C ASP A 612 3.98 -28.31 21.67
N PRO A 613 4.24 -27.24 22.46
CA PRO A 613 5.55 -26.64 22.58
C PRO A 613 6.68 -27.56 23.09
N MET A 614 6.37 -28.54 23.95
CA MET A 614 7.38 -29.43 24.55
C MET A 614 7.90 -30.43 23.52
N SER A 615 6.99 -31.07 22.78
CA SER A 615 7.32 -31.94 21.65
C SER A 615 8.11 -31.20 20.58
N HIS A 616 7.72 -29.95 20.29
CA HIS A 616 8.41 -29.13 19.31
C HIS A 616 9.87 -28.85 19.72
N ILE A 617 10.12 -28.46 20.97
CA ILE A 617 11.50 -28.28 21.49
C ILE A 617 12.28 -29.61 21.48
N ALA A 618 11.66 -30.71 21.93
CA ALA A 618 12.31 -32.02 21.92
C ALA A 618 12.70 -32.46 20.50
N SER A 619 11.86 -32.16 19.51
CA SER A 619 12.15 -32.39 18.09
C SER A 619 13.30 -31.51 17.59
N ILE A 620 13.38 -30.23 18.00
CA ILE A 620 14.53 -29.36 17.69
C ILE A 620 15.82 -29.96 18.25
N VAL A 621 15.83 -30.38 19.52
CA VAL A 621 17.01 -30.96 20.16
C VAL A 621 17.44 -32.26 19.47
N SER A 622 16.47 -33.11 19.10
CA SER A 622 16.73 -34.35 18.36
C SER A 622 17.37 -34.07 17.00
N THR A 623 17.00 -32.95 16.37
CA THR A 623 17.39 -32.62 15.00
C THR A 623 18.74 -31.90 14.92
N ILE A 624 18.96 -30.86 15.73
CA ILE A 624 20.17 -30.01 15.66
C ILE A 624 21.05 -30.08 16.90
N GLY A 625 20.77 -30.99 17.82
CA GLY A 625 21.51 -31.16 19.08
C GLY A 625 21.04 -30.18 20.18
N PRO A 626 21.67 -30.22 21.37
CA PRO A 626 21.27 -29.40 22.51
C PRO A 626 21.50 -27.89 22.24
N PRO A 627 20.68 -27.02 22.85
CA PRO A 627 20.88 -25.57 22.76
C PRO A 627 22.17 -25.13 23.45
N PRO A 628 22.82 -24.05 22.99
CA PRO A 628 23.88 -23.40 23.74
C PRO A 628 23.38 -22.85 25.07
N MET A 629 24.18 -22.98 26.14
CA MET A 629 23.79 -22.55 27.49
C MET A 629 23.51 -21.04 27.58
N ASP A 630 24.28 -20.21 26.88
CA ASP A 630 24.05 -18.76 26.83
C ASP A 630 22.67 -18.39 26.25
N MET A 631 22.13 -19.23 25.36
CA MET A 631 20.79 -19.01 24.81
C MET A 631 19.72 -19.34 25.85
N LEU A 632 19.92 -20.41 26.62
CA LEU A 632 19.02 -20.79 27.71
C LEU A 632 19.02 -19.75 28.84
N GLU A 633 20.19 -19.26 29.24
CA GLU A 633 20.33 -18.23 30.29
C GLU A 633 19.61 -16.92 29.94
N ARG A 634 19.58 -16.55 28.65
CA ARG A 634 18.85 -15.36 28.17
C ARG A 634 17.34 -15.57 28.06
N GLY A 635 16.89 -16.83 27.93
CA GLY A 635 15.50 -17.16 27.65
C GLY A 635 14.61 -17.10 28.89
N ARG A 636 13.58 -16.24 28.86
CA ARG A 636 12.61 -16.09 29.97
C ARG A 636 11.80 -17.34 30.28
N PHE A 637 11.65 -18.22 29.30
CA PHE A 637 10.84 -19.43 29.42
C PHE A 637 11.68 -20.71 29.33
N SER A 638 13.01 -20.61 29.35
CA SER A 638 13.91 -21.77 29.24
C SER A 638 13.62 -22.85 30.26
N GLU A 639 13.35 -22.47 31.52
CA GLU A 639 13.06 -23.41 32.61
C GLU A 639 11.79 -24.25 32.37
N ARG A 640 10.87 -23.80 31.49
CA ARG A 640 9.68 -24.57 31.10
C ARG A 640 10.08 -25.82 30.30
N TYR A 641 11.16 -25.73 29.53
CA TYR A 641 11.56 -26.74 28.55
C TYR A 641 12.82 -27.52 28.95
N PHE A 642 13.70 -26.91 29.75
CA PHE A 642 15.01 -27.46 30.11
C PHE A 642 15.24 -27.46 31.62
N THR A 643 16.07 -28.39 32.11
CA THR A 643 16.66 -28.33 33.46
C THR A 643 17.76 -27.26 33.52
N PRO A 644 18.23 -26.85 34.71
CA PRO A 644 19.35 -25.92 34.85
C PRO A 644 20.64 -26.37 34.15
N GLU A 645 20.82 -27.68 33.95
CA GLU A 645 21.96 -28.29 33.25
C GLU A 645 21.78 -28.32 31.72
N GLY A 646 20.69 -27.76 31.20
CA GLY A 646 20.39 -27.72 29.76
C GLY A 646 19.79 -29.03 29.21
N ILE A 647 19.30 -29.91 30.08
CA ILE A 647 18.69 -31.18 29.68
C ILE A 647 17.21 -30.95 29.32
N PRO A 648 16.71 -31.38 28.15
CA PRO A 648 15.29 -31.27 27.81
C PRO A 648 14.41 -32.00 28.83
N ARG A 649 13.32 -31.37 29.27
CA ARG A 649 12.38 -31.96 30.22
C ARG A 649 11.45 -33.00 29.58
N MET A 650 11.28 -32.95 28.26
CA MET A 650 10.58 -33.96 27.49
C MET A 650 11.59 -34.88 26.79
N GLU A 651 11.27 -36.18 26.74
CA GLU A 651 12.08 -37.15 26.04
C GLU A 651 12.15 -36.83 24.54
N CYS A 652 13.35 -36.88 23.99
CA CYS A 652 13.62 -36.60 22.58
C CYS A 652 13.30 -37.84 21.75
N THR A 653 12.14 -37.85 21.08
CA THR A 653 11.62 -39.02 20.32
C THR A 653 11.98 -39.02 18.83
N GLY A 654 12.95 -38.21 18.38
CA GLY A 654 13.35 -38.09 16.98
C GLY A 654 14.61 -38.87 16.59
N GLN A 655 14.73 -39.25 15.32
CA GLN A 655 16.01 -39.66 14.74
C GLN A 655 16.90 -38.43 14.55
N LYS A 656 18.20 -38.52 14.90
CA LYS A 656 19.18 -37.52 14.46
C LYS A 656 19.18 -37.50 12.93
N HIS A 657 18.85 -36.35 12.34
CA HIS A 657 19.05 -36.16 10.91
C HIS A 657 20.56 -36.02 10.66
N GLU A 658 21.21 -37.15 10.36
CA GLU A 658 22.52 -37.12 9.73
C GLU A 658 22.33 -36.66 8.27
N PRO A 659 23.18 -35.75 7.76
CA PRO A 659 23.09 -35.28 6.38
C PRO A 659 23.05 -36.49 5.44
N THR A 660 21.95 -36.66 4.71
CA THR A 660 21.75 -37.87 3.89
C THR A 660 22.75 -37.98 2.75
N LEU A 661 23.34 -36.84 2.35
CA LEU A 661 24.33 -36.73 1.28
C LEU A 661 25.40 -35.70 1.66
N LYS A 662 26.67 -36.13 1.72
CA LYS A 662 27.79 -35.18 1.62
C LYS A 662 27.65 -34.43 0.29
N ASN A 663 27.45 -33.11 0.33
CA ASN A 663 27.29 -32.19 -0.80
C ASN A 663 25.86 -31.94 -1.35
N ASP A 664 24.78 -32.19 -0.58
CA ASP A 664 23.45 -31.67 -0.97
C ASP A 664 23.37 -30.16 -0.71
N SER A 665 23.42 -29.36 -1.79
CA SER A 665 23.36 -27.89 -1.72
C SER A 665 22.04 -27.37 -1.15
N PHE A 666 20.94 -28.15 -1.22
CA PHE A 666 19.67 -27.79 -0.59
C PHE A 666 19.75 -27.92 0.93
N GLU A 667 20.29 -29.04 1.42
CA GLU A 667 20.47 -29.23 2.86
C GLU A 667 21.41 -28.18 3.43
N ASP A 668 22.51 -27.84 2.74
CA ASP A 668 23.41 -26.76 3.14
C ASP A 668 22.68 -25.42 3.30
N LEU A 669 21.77 -25.10 2.35
CA LEU A 669 20.92 -23.91 2.45
C LEU A 669 20.06 -23.95 3.71
N VAL A 670 19.30 -25.02 3.93
CA VAL A 670 18.39 -25.15 5.08
C VAL A 670 19.16 -25.12 6.40
N TRP A 671 20.31 -25.80 6.50
CA TRP A 671 21.14 -25.79 7.70
C TRP A 671 21.81 -24.44 7.95
N SER A 672 21.91 -23.55 6.96
CA SER A 672 22.31 -22.16 7.20
C SER A 672 21.18 -21.27 7.77
N MET A 673 19.93 -21.75 7.71
CA MET A 673 18.73 -21.10 8.26
C MET A 673 18.31 -21.68 9.61
N VAL A 674 18.50 -22.98 9.83
CA VAL A 674 18.03 -23.71 11.02
C VAL A 674 19.16 -23.85 12.03
N ARG A 675 19.40 -22.79 12.80
CA ARG A 675 20.39 -22.74 13.90
C ARG A 675 19.74 -22.30 15.21
N TRP A 676 20.26 -22.79 16.34
CA TRP A 676 19.79 -22.42 17.67
C TRP A 676 19.82 -20.90 17.87
N ARG A 677 21.02 -20.31 17.85
CA ARG A 677 21.17 -18.87 18.01
C ARG A 677 20.64 -18.12 16.78
N PRO A 678 19.73 -17.16 16.96
CA PRO A 678 19.28 -16.28 15.88
C PRO A 678 20.44 -15.60 15.13
N GLU A 679 21.48 -15.19 15.86
CA GLU A 679 22.69 -14.53 15.37
C GLU A 679 23.58 -15.42 14.47
N ASP A 680 23.44 -16.74 14.55
CA ASP A 680 24.21 -17.69 13.72
C ASP A 680 23.51 -17.98 12.37
N ARG A 681 22.28 -17.49 12.17
CA ARG A 681 21.51 -17.69 10.93
C ARG A 681 21.90 -16.64 9.89
N LYS A 682 22.03 -17.05 8.63
CA LYS A 682 22.26 -16.10 7.53
C LYS A 682 21.05 -15.19 7.34
N THR A 683 21.29 -13.92 7.01
CA THR A 683 20.21 -12.98 6.67
C THR A 683 19.60 -13.30 5.30
N PRO A 684 18.38 -12.83 4.99
CA PRO A 684 17.80 -13.04 3.67
C PRO A 684 18.72 -12.57 2.53
N LYS A 685 19.41 -11.45 2.71
CA LYS A 685 20.41 -10.92 1.78
C LYS A 685 21.58 -11.87 1.54
N GLN A 686 22.16 -12.42 2.61
CA GLN A 686 23.26 -13.38 2.52
C GLN A 686 22.83 -14.70 1.88
N LEU A 687 21.57 -15.11 2.09
CA LEU A 687 21.01 -16.33 1.52
C LEU A 687 20.77 -16.23 0.01
N LEU A 688 20.58 -15.02 -0.55
CA LEU A 688 20.41 -14.84 -1.99
C LEU A 688 21.62 -15.29 -2.81
N ASP A 689 22.81 -15.25 -2.21
CA ASP A 689 24.07 -15.66 -2.84
C ASP A 689 24.31 -17.18 -2.74
N HIS A 690 23.41 -17.93 -2.10
CA HIS A 690 23.60 -19.36 -1.87
C HIS A 690 23.63 -20.19 -3.17
N PRO A 691 24.57 -21.14 -3.34
CA PRO A 691 24.72 -21.92 -4.57
C PRO A 691 23.44 -22.63 -5.04
N TRP A 692 22.67 -23.25 -4.14
CA TRP A 692 21.41 -23.92 -4.50
C TRP A 692 20.40 -23.02 -5.23
N LEU A 693 20.40 -21.72 -4.95
CA LEU A 693 19.55 -20.77 -5.65
C LEU A 693 20.10 -20.44 -7.05
N ASN A 694 21.40 -20.55 -7.26
CA ASN A 694 22.12 -20.12 -8.45
C ASN A 694 22.60 -21.27 -9.36
N GLU A 695 22.30 -22.52 -9.01
CA GLU A 695 22.45 -23.66 -9.93
C GLU A 695 21.65 -23.43 -11.21
N GLU A 696 22.29 -23.63 -12.37
CA GLU A 696 21.63 -23.52 -13.68
C GLU A 696 20.44 -24.50 -13.76
N LEU A 697 19.34 -24.01 -14.35
CA LEU A 697 18.06 -24.72 -14.45
C LEU A 697 18.01 -25.74 -15.58
#